data_AF-A0A8K1FHK0-F1
#
_entry.id   AF-A0A8K1FHK0-F1
#
_cell.length_a   1.000
_cell.length_b   1.000
_cell.length_c   1.000
_cell.angle_alpha   90.00
_cell.angle_beta   90.00
_cell.angle_gamma   90.00
#
_symmetry.space_group_name_H-M   'P 1'
#
loop_
_entity.id
_entity.type
_entity.pdbx_description
1 polymer ?
#
loop_
_entity_poly.entity_id
_entity_poly.type
_entity_poly.pdbx_seq_one_letter_code
_entity_poly.pdbx_strand_id
1 'polypeptide(L)'
;MLRRLFLIAVSAAAVAYAAVPTSEICKSAEFQALTLLQVGKSPLLLRSLIKGDQACLEFTLASTVPSNTEWFAVGLTATASMVNTPYSNVMLYRKSVGVPESYSIVGKDRSDVSKEANQKFFVVHEAKTEPLKFSYQRTLAAASEYDMTIDPIQDMEFVWAYGSSWPISGHKGGTIGVEKYNFATRVSSSVSLSPIACSGARCTPIAGGVALLFMLVFGLLFTSVFKETKFARTLLHKTLGTPPVKSTTNAPIAGPWTMLVQNLADLHIGELVIIFIFVLAVGVRVLMAADESDIVKSGHAALLIMKFMLLPIAKIPLWTVSFGSSFERVVKFHRWLGMLLSVITLIHLIMATDVVDLTSSEKYNEVVPLWGLLAFITFVAIGLTANEFMRRMFFDVFYLSHRVLSIMGFVFTILHAPKEIGVALVVPLVFYALGLLSQWFKSYSTTYQATVSVHEPTKTTTLELDSTDKTKRIAQTMNLCSYFWVRVPTVSGLEWHPFSAIVTPHRDSIAFCMRAMGPNTKSFTAKMLEQSKSTYALSVNLCGPFGKISLDVDAYDVIVLIGGGVGVTPLLSAINQRRLFAAKSTKSAEWNILWSVRYPDDLLMTDKLMPSGDSIDSASSIQDAYVPLTSDGAGLKVTWYCHCSEEKQDGYVPRANGEQIGYRAGIPVLDEYINSSRYMGRKVAVLACGPPTMTVEAQALAQKCGFDFHKEVFNW
;
A
#
# COMPACT_ATOMS: atom_id res chain seq x y z
N MET A 1 34.83 8.26 -43.25
CA MET A 1 35.92 7.29 -43.56
C MET A 1 36.17 6.52 -42.27
N LEU A 2 36.13 5.18 -42.27
CA LEU A 2 35.99 4.25 -41.11
C LEU A 2 34.56 3.99 -40.58
N ARG A 3 33.69 3.45 -41.46
CA ARG A 3 32.55 2.56 -41.08
C ARG A 3 32.04 1.74 -42.28
N ARG A 4 32.95 1.42 -43.20
CA ARG A 4 32.73 0.58 -44.40
C ARG A 4 33.96 -0.31 -44.55
N LEU A 5 34.02 -1.40 -43.79
CA LEU A 5 34.97 -2.51 -43.93
C LEU A 5 34.64 -3.52 -42.83
N PHE A 6 33.63 -4.36 -43.07
CA PHE A 6 33.49 -5.74 -42.59
C PHE A 6 32.17 -6.29 -43.19
N LEU A 7 32.21 -6.43 -44.51
CA LEU A 7 31.28 -7.18 -45.34
C LEU A 7 32.18 -7.96 -46.30
N ILE A 8 31.82 -9.22 -46.55
CA ILE A 8 32.52 -10.25 -47.35
C ILE A 8 33.34 -11.22 -46.50
N ALA A 9 32.67 -12.25 -45.98
CA ALA A 9 33.00 -13.67 -46.20
C ALA A 9 32.14 -14.55 -45.28
N VAL A 10 30.82 -14.57 -45.49
CA VAL A 10 30.03 -15.74 -45.13
C VAL A 10 29.67 -16.40 -46.45
N SER A 11 30.30 -17.55 -46.66
CA SER A 11 30.05 -18.48 -47.75
C SER A 11 28.56 -18.61 -48.01
N ALA A 12 28.15 -18.32 -49.25
CA ALA A 12 26.87 -18.75 -49.79
C ALA A 12 26.86 -20.29 -49.83
N ALA A 13 26.46 -20.90 -48.72
CA ALA A 13 25.90 -22.24 -48.78
C ALA A 13 24.57 -22.07 -49.50
N ALA A 14 24.52 -22.46 -50.77
CA ALA A 14 23.27 -22.67 -51.46
C ALA A 14 22.46 -23.67 -50.63
N VAL A 15 21.47 -23.17 -49.87
CA VAL A 15 20.47 -24.02 -49.24
C VAL A 15 19.73 -24.68 -50.40
N ALA A 16 20.09 -25.92 -50.69
CA ALA A 16 19.34 -26.77 -51.59
C ALA A 16 17.95 -26.94 -50.94
N TYR A 17 16.96 -26.20 -51.43
CA TYR A 17 15.57 -26.36 -51.03
C TYR A 17 15.16 -27.81 -51.31
N ALA A 18 14.93 -28.59 -50.26
CA ALA A 18 14.36 -29.91 -50.39
C ALA A 18 12.95 -29.74 -50.98
N ALA A 19 12.76 -30.17 -52.23
CA ALA A 19 11.44 -30.28 -52.82
C ALA A 19 10.61 -31.24 -51.96
N VAL A 20 9.38 -30.87 -51.58
CA VAL A 20 8.46 -31.74 -50.84
C VAL A 20 8.20 -32.99 -51.70
N PRO A 21 8.63 -34.21 -51.32
CA PRO A 21 8.33 -35.41 -52.07
C PRO A 21 6.82 -35.72 -52.07
N THR A 22 6.38 -36.47 -53.08
CA THR A 22 4.99 -36.80 -53.48
C THR A 22 4.22 -37.70 -52.50
N SER A 23 4.49 -37.64 -51.20
CA SER A 23 3.66 -38.28 -50.17
C SER A 23 2.41 -37.44 -49.94
N GLU A 24 1.23 -37.93 -50.32
CA GLU A 24 -0.04 -37.21 -50.12
C GLU A 24 -0.56 -37.38 -48.67
N ILE A 25 0.17 -36.84 -47.68
CA ILE A 25 -0.23 -36.92 -46.26
C ILE A 25 -1.62 -36.30 -46.08
N CYS A 26 -1.88 -35.18 -46.75
CA CYS A 26 -3.17 -34.50 -46.72
C CYS A 26 -4.34 -35.26 -47.38
N LYS A 27 -4.07 -36.30 -48.17
CA LYS A 27 -5.12 -37.18 -48.73
C LYS A 27 -5.26 -38.50 -47.97
N SER A 28 -4.39 -38.77 -47.00
CA SER A 28 -4.45 -40.00 -46.21
C SER A 28 -5.76 -40.09 -45.42
N ALA A 29 -6.31 -41.31 -45.31
CA ALA A 29 -7.51 -41.57 -44.51
C ALA A 29 -7.29 -41.19 -43.03
N GLU A 30 -6.06 -41.35 -42.54
CA GLU A 30 -5.67 -40.92 -41.20
C GLU A 30 -5.81 -39.42 -41.01
N PHE A 31 -5.37 -38.59 -41.98
CA PHE A 31 -5.58 -37.15 -41.93
C PHE A 31 -7.07 -36.84 -42.00
N GLN A 32 -7.81 -37.46 -42.93
CA GLN A 32 -9.24 -37.22 -43.11
C GLN A 32 -10.10 -37.58 -41.89
N ALA A 33 -9.66 -38.55 -41.08
CA ALA A 33 -10.31 -38.94 -39.84
C ALA A 33 -10.04 -37.98 -38.65
N LEU A 34 -9.12 -37.03 -38.78
CA LEU A 34 -8.82 -36.10 -37.69
C LEU A 34 -9.94 -35.06 -37.53
N THR A 35 -10.25 -34.74 -36.28
CA THR A 35 -11.16 -33.66 -35.90
C THR A 35 -10.47 -32.31 -35.99
N LEU A 36 -11.19 -31.30 -36.49
CA LEU A 36 -10.78 -29.90 -36.42
C LEU A 36 -10.77 -29.42 -34.96
N LEU A 37 -9.66 -28.83 -34.51
CA LEU A 37 -9.49 -28.30 -33.16
C LEU A 37 -9.33 -26.78 -33.19
N GLN A 38 -9.92 -26.09 -32.24
CA GLN A 38 -9.75 -24.65 -32.12
C GLN A 38 -8.31 -24.29 -31.70
N VAL A 39 -7.70 -23.33 -32.41
CA VAL A 39 -6.36 -22.82 -32.09
C VAL A 39 -6.49 -21.75 -31.00
N GLY A 40 -6.21 -22.11 -29.75
CA GLY A 40 -6.33 -21.21 -28.61
C GLY A 40 -7.73 -20.60 -28.51
N LYS A 41 -7.81 -19.26 -28.43
CA LYS A 41 -9.09 -18.52 -28.48
C LYS A 41 -9.39 -17.91 -29.85
N SER A 42 -8.60 -18.23 -30.87
CA SER A 42 -8.83 -17.72 -32.22
C SER A 42 -10.10 -18.30 -32.85
N PRO A 43 -10.63 -17.65 -33.88
CA PRO A 43 -11.66 -18.24 -34.74
C PRO A 43 -11.10 -19.28 -35.73
N LEU A 44 -9.84 -19.70 -35.60
CA LEU A 44 -9.25 -20.71 -36.48
C LEU A 44 -9.44 -22.11 -35.91
N LEU A 45 -9.87 -23.01 -36.79
CA LEU A 45 -9.89 -24.44 -36.58
C LEU A 45 -8.71 -25.05 -37.36
N LEU A 46 -7.84 -25.75 -36.65
CA LEU A 46 -6.68 -26.43 -37.21
C LEU A 46 -6.82 -27.94 -37.07
N ARG A 47 -6.48 -28.62 -38.16
CA ARG A 47 -6.23 -30.05 -38.20
C ARG A 47 -4.82 -30.28 -38.74
N SER A 48 -4.01 -31.05 -38.00
CA SER A 48 -2.61 -31.29 -38.34
C SER A 48 -2.24 -32.78 -38.24
N LEU A 49 -1.39 -33.26 -39.16
CA LEU A 49 -0.79 -34.59 -39.10
C LEU A 49 0.68 -34.52 -39.49
N ILE A 50 1.53 -35.08 -38.63
CA ILE A 50 2.97 -35.18 -38.86
C ILE A 50 3.30 -36.65 -39.20
N LYS A 51 3.97 -36.87 -40.33
CA LYS A 51 4.50 -38.18 -40.74
C LYS A 51 5.94 -38.01 -41.20
N GLY A 52 6.88 -38.63 -40.49
CA GLY A 52 8.30 -38.47 -40.77
C GLY A 52 8.74 -37.01 -40.60
N ASP A 53 9.37 -36.45 -41.63
CA ASP A 53 9.86 -35.07 -41.68
C ASP A 53 8.86 -34.08 -42.30
N GLN A 54 7.60 -34.48 -42.46
CA GLN A 54 6.56 -33.67 -43.10
C GLN A 54 5.34 -33.46 -42.22
N ALA A 55 4.72 -32.28 -42.38
CA ALA A 55 3.48 -31.90 -41.75
C ALA A 55 2.43 -31.51 -42.81
N CYS A 56 1.22 -32.06 -42.67
CA CYS A 56 0.03 -31.56 -43.34
C CYS A 56 -0.80 -30.73 -42.37
N LEU A 57 -1.16 -29.50 -42.78
CA LEU A 57 -1.93 -28.55 -41.98
C LEU A 57 -3.17 -28.14 -42.77
N GLU A 58 -4.35 -28.22 -42.15
CA GLU A 58 -5.61 -27.66 -42.66
C GLU A 58 -6.12 -26.60 -41.69
N PHE A 59 -6.34 -25.40 -42.23
CA PHE A 59 -6.94 -24.29 -41.50
C PHE A 59 -8.33 -24.00 -42.05
N THR A 60 -9.32 -23.96 -41.15
CA THR A 60 -10.71 -23.61 -41.46
C THR A 60 -11.15 -22.47 -40.55
N LEU A 61 -11.76 -21.45 -41.13
CA LEU A 61 -12.31 -20.33 -40.35
C LEU A 61 -13.66 -20.74 -39.74
N ALA A 62 -13.85 -20.49 -38.44
CA ALA A 62 -15.06 -20.86 -37.73
C ALA A 62 -16.29 -20.11 -38.28
N SER A 63 -17.46 -20.74 -38.22
CA SER A 63 -18.74 -20.16 -38.67
C SER A 63 -19.19 -18.93 -37.86
N THR A 64 -18.52 -18.62 -36.75
CA THR A 64 -18.73 -17.41 -35.95
C THR A 64 -18.13 -16.15 -36.60
N VAL A 65 -17.26 -16.30 -37.60
CA VAL A 65 -16.66 -15.18 -38.31
C VAL A 65 -17.65 -14.62 -39.34
N PRO A 66 -17.74 -13.28 -39.52
CA PRO A 66 -18.65 -12.66 -40.48
C PRO A 66 -18.51 -13.22 -41.90
N SER A 67 -19.66 -13.44 -42.57
CA SER A 67 -19.73 -13.99 -43.94
C SER A 67 -19.07 -13.11 -45.00
N ASN A 68 -18.95 -11.80 -44.74
CA ASN A 68 -18.24 -10.84 -45.58
C ASN A 68 -16.71 -10.89 -45.47
N THR A 69 -16.15 -11.92 -44.82
CA THR A 69 -14.69 -12.11 -44.75
C THR A 69 -14.14 -12.51 -46.12
N GLU A 70 -13.18 -11.75 -46.62
CA GLU A 70 -12.59 -11.90 -47.96
C GLU A 70 -11.24 -12.61 -47.93
N TRP A 71 -10.55 -12.59 -46.79
CA TRP A 71 -9.25 -13.21 -46.63
C TRP A 71 -8.97 -13.60 -45.18
N PHE A 72 -8.10 -14.59 -45.00
CA PHE A 72 -7.48 -14.88 -43.70
C PHE A 72 -6.03 -15.31 -43.89
N ALA A 73 -5.20 -15.06 -42.88
CA ALA A 73 -3.79 -15.39 -42.86
C ALA A 73 -3.43 -16.10 -41.56
N VAL A 74 -2.49 -17.04 -41.65
CA VAL A 74 -1.96 -17.77 -40.50
C VAL A 74 -0.48 -18.08 -40.71
N GLY A 75 0.34 -17.96 -39.66
CA GLY A 75 1.76 -18.29 -39.74
C GLY A 75 2.36 -18.62 -38.39
N LEU A 76 3.50 -19.31 -38.40
CA LEU A 76 4.24 -19.68 -37.21
C LEU A 76 5.17 -18.54 -36.79
N THR A 77 5.24 -18.23 -35.50
CA THR A 77 6.10 -17.16 -34.97
C THR A 77 6.92 -17.57 -33.77
N ALA A 78 8.09 -16.92 -33.61
CA ALA A 78 9.02 -17.21 -32.53
C ALA A 78 8.55 -16.62 -31.18
N THR A 79 7.74 -15.56 -31.22
CA THR A 79 7.22 -14.85 -30.05
C THR A 79 5.77 -14.43 -30.22
N ALA A 80 5.16 -13.98 -29.12
CA ALA A 80 3.74 -13.64 -29.03
C ALA A 80 3.41 -12.28 -29.68
N SER A 81 4.22 -11.87 -30.65
CA SER A 81 4.14 -10.62 -31.38
C SER A 81 3.71 -10.86 -32.83
N MET A 82 2.96 -9.92 -33.41
CA MET A 82 2.55 -9.98 -34.83
C MET A 82 3.74 -9.82 -35.79
N VAL A 83 4.80 -9.13 -35.37
CA VAL A 83 6.05 -8.92 -36.11
C VAL A 83 7.19 -9.40 -35.22
N ASN A 84 8.05 -10.27 -35.73
CA ASN A 84 9.05 -11.00 -34.94
C ASN A 84 10.48 -10.71 -35.42
N THR A 85 11.47 -11.05 -34.61
CA THR A 85 12.88 -11.15 -35.02
C THR A 85 13.41 -12.48 -34.49
N PRO A 86 13.76 -13.46 -35.36
CA PRO A 86 13.74 -13.40 -36.83
C PRO A 86 12.33 -13.19 -37.40
N TYR A 87 12.28 -12.57 -38.59
CA TYR A 87 11.02 -12.29 -39.28
C TYR A 87 10.32 -13.58 -39.69
N SER A 88 8.99 -13.57 -39.63
CA SER A 88 8.14 -14.73 -39.90
C SER A 88 7.31 -14.55 -41.16
N ASN A 89 6.90 -15.64 -41.79
CA ASN A 89 5.93 -15.64 -42.88
C ASN A 89 4.53 -16.06 -42.41
N VAL A 90 3.54 -15.74 -43.23
CA VAL A 90 2.16 -16.17 -43.09
C VAL A 90 1.64 -16.71 -44.41
N MET A 91 0.85 -17.78 -44.32
CA MET A 91 0.03 -18.30 -45.39
C MET A 91 -1.26 -17.47 -45.48
N LEU A 92 -1.36 -16.65 -46.52
CA LEU A 92 -2.49 -15.78 -46.80
C LEU A 92 -3.41 -16.41 -47.84
N TYR A 93 -4.66 -16.65 -47.46
CA TYR A 93 -5.72 -17.06 -48.38
C TYR A 93 -6.66 -15.89 -48.68
N ARG A 94 -6.85 -15.61 -49.98
CA ARG A 94 -7.76 -14.56 -50.47
C ARG A 94 -8.80 -15.19 -51.39
N LYS A 95 -10.08 -14.90 -51.18
CA LYS A 95 -11.18 -15.38 -52.04
C LYS A 95 -10.96 -15.03 -53.52
N SER A 96 -10.43 -13.83 -53.79
CA SER A 96 -10.15 -13.35 -55.15
C SER A 96 -9.02 -14.09 -55.88
N VAL A 97 -8.14 -14.76 -55.14
CA VAL A 97 -7.01 -15.53 -55.69
C VAL A 97 -7.34 -17.01 -55.75
N GLY A 98 -8.10 -17.53 -54.78
CA GLY A 98 -8.55 -18.92 -54.75
C GLY A 98 -7.50 -19.93 -54.29
N VAL A 99 -6.26 -19.51 -54.02
CA VAL A 99 -5.18 -20.35 -53.48
C VAL A 99 -4.41 -19.60 -52.38
N PRO A 100 -3.90 -20.30 -51.35
CA PRO A 100 -3.07 -19.68 -50.31
C PRO A 100 -1.66 -19.38 -50.86
N GLU A 101 -1.13 -18.22 -50.48
CA GLU A 101 0.19 -17.72 -50.89
C GLU A 101 0.99 -17.31 -49.64
N SER A 102 2.30 -17.55 -49.63
CA SER A 102 3.16 -17.14 -48.52
C SER A 102 3.59 -15.68 -48.62
N TYR A 103 3.49 -14.96 -47.51
CA TYR A 103 3.87 -13.55 -47.35
C TYR A 103 4.83 -13.38 -46.18
N SER A 104 5.92 -12.65 -46.37
CA SER A 104 6.86 -12.28 -45.31
C SER A 104 6.34 -11.08 -44.52
N ILE A 105 6.48 -11.09 -43.20
CA ILE A 105 6.15 -9.96 -42.32
C ILE A 105 7.46 -9.42 -41.71
N VAL A 106 7.97 -8.32 -42.27
CA VAL A 106 9.23 -7.69 -41.82
C VAL A 106 9.02 -6.41 -41.00
N GLY A 107 7.77 -5.97 -40.84
CA GLY A 107 7.41 -4.72 -40.18
C GLY A 107 5.90 -4.56 -40.03
N LYS A 108 5.48 -3.44 -39.43
CA LYS A 108 4.06 -3.15 -39.12
C LYS A 108 3.36 -2.42 -40.26
N ASP A 109 4.12 -1.79 -41.15
CA ASP A 109 3.56 -1.04 -42.26
C ASP A 109 3.17 -1.98 -43.40
N ARG A 110 2.21 -1.54 -44.22
CA ARG A 110 1.76 -2.31 -45.38
C ARG A 110 2.89 -2.62 -46.37
N SER A 111 3.89 -1.74 -46.47
CA SER A 111 5.09 -1.95 -47.30
C SER A 111 5.93 -3.14 -46.85
N ASP A 112 5.80 -3.53 -45.59
CA ASP A 112 6.64 -4.53 -44.93
C ASP A 112 5.98 -5.92 -44.92
N VAL A 113 4.82 -6.05 -45.56
CA VAL A 113 4.13 -7.32 -45.80
C VAL A 113 4.11 -7.59 -47.30
N SER A 114 4.98 -8.48 -47.75
CA SER A 114 5.19 -8.74 -49.19
C SER A 114 5.16 -10.22 -49.51
N LYS A 115 4.72 -10.56 -50.74
CA LYS A 115 4.64 -11.95 -51.20
C LYS A 115 6.06 -12.51 -51.37
N GLU A 116 6.33 -13.69 -50.82
CA GLU A 116 7.63 -14.33 -50.97
C GLU A 116 7.88 -14.76 -52.43
N ALA A 117 9.11 -14.56 -52.92
CA ALA A 117 9.47 -14.94 -54.30
C ALA A 117 9.42 -16.45 -54.52
N ASN A 118 9.77 -17.23 -53.50
CA ASN A 118 9.70 -18.69 -53.53
C ASN A 118 8.36 -19.16 -52.93
N GLN A 119 7.52 -19.80 -53.75
CA GLN A 119 6.24 -20.39 -53.33
C GLN A 119 6.25 -21.93 -53.48
N LYS A 120 7.44 -22.53 -53.63
CA LYS A 120 7.60 -23.97 -53.93
C LYS A 120 7.95 -24.81 -52.69
N PHE A 121 8.11 -24.18 -51.54
CA PHE A 121 8.47 -24.85 -50.28
C PHE A 121 7.28 -25.47 -49.54
N PHE A 122 6.07 -25.30 -50.08
CA PHE A 122 4.84 -25.94 -49.62
C PHE A 122 4.03 -26.43 -50.82
N VAL A 123 3.16 -27.42 -50.58
CA VAL A 123 2.23 -27.97 -51.59
C VAL A 123 0.81 -27.77 -51.10
N VAL A 124 -0.01 -27.02 -51.84
CA VAL A 124 -1.43 -26.82 -51.55
C VAL A 124 -2.21 -28.06 -51.99
N HIS A 125 -3.07 -28.56 -51.11
CA HIS A 125 -3.89 -29.75 -51.38
C HIS A 125 -5.36 -29.40 -51.60
N GLU A 126 -5.92 -28.55 -50.75
CA GLU A 126 -7.31 -28.11 -50.85
C GLU A 126 -7.41 -26.62 -50.56
N ALA A 127 -8.28 -25.93 -51.28
CA ALA A 127 -8.68 -24.56 -50.98
C ALA A 127 -10.17 -24.42 -51.31
N LYS A 128 -10.96 -23.90 -50.38
CA LYS A 128 -12.40 -23.68 -50.53
C LYS A 128 -12.79 -22.31 -49.99
N THR A 129 -13.77 -21.71 -50.64
CA THR A 129 -14.32 -20.39 -50.27
C THR A 129 -15.46 -20.49 -49.27
N GLU A 130 -16.16 -21.63 -49.20
CA GLU A 130 -17.25 -21.88 -48.25
C GLU A 130 -17.23 -23.33 -47.73
N PRO A 131 -16.88 -23.57 -46.46
CA PRO A 131 -16.26 -22.61 -45.53
C PRO A 131 -14.89 -22.13 -46.06
N LEU A 132 -14.43 -20.94 -45.64
CA LEU A 132 -13.08 -20.48 -45.97
C LEU A 132 -12.08 -21.43 -45.31
N LYS A 133 -11.44 -22.25 -46.14
CA LYS A 133 -10.41 -23.18 -45.67
C LYS A 133 -9.36 -23.43 -46.71
N PHE A 134 -8.16 -23.77 -46.24
CA PHE A 134 -7.13 -24.31 -47.10
C PHE A 134 -6.28 -25.33 -46.33
N SER A 135 -5.70 -26.28 -47.07
CA SER A 135 -4.73 -27.23 -46.57
C SER A 135 -3.48 -27.23 -47.41
N TYR A 136 -2.33 -27.33 -46.73
CA TYR A 136 -1.04 -27.40 -47.37
C TYR A 136 -0.11 -28.33 -46.60
N GLN A 137 0.91 -28.80 -47.32
CA GLN A 137 1.94 -29.69 -46.80
C GLN A 137 3.31 -29.02 -46.91
N ARG A 138 4.12 -29.20 -45.87
CA ARG A 138 5.49 -28.66 -45.77
C ARG A 138 6.38 -29.61 -44.97
N THR A 139 7.69 -29.41 -45.04
CA THR A 139 8.66 -30.06 -44.14
C THR A 139 8.55 -29.52 -42.72
N LEU A 140 9.01 -30.29 -41.73
CA LEU A 140 9.15 -29.83 -40.35
C LEU A 140 10.26 -28.78 -40.23
N ALA A 141 11.36 -28.96 -40.97
CA ALA A 141 12.42 -27.95 -41.05
C ALA A 141 11.93 -26.70 -41.79
N ALA A 142 12.40 -25.54 -41.34
CA ALA A 142 12.22 -24.27 -42.04
C ALA A 142 12.70 -24.37 -43.49
N ALA A 143 11.81 -24.03 -44.43
CA ALA A 143 11.98 -24.21 -45.85
C ALA A 143 12.03 -22.87 -46.61
N SER A 144 12.02 -21.73 -45.89
CA SER A 144 12.37 -20.39 -46.37
C SER A 144 13.06 -19.60 -45.25
N GLU A 145 13.66 -18.44 -45.59
CA GLU A 145 14.31 -17.55 -44.61
C GLU A 145 13.35 -17.01 -43.54
N TYR A 146 12.07 -16.86 -43.91
CA TYR A 146 11.01 -16.34 -43.05
C TYR A 146 10.16 -17.44 -42.42
N ASP A 147 10.39 -18.67 -42.82
CA ASP A 147 9.62 -19.81 -42.37
C ASP A 147 10.22 -20.41 -41.09
N MET A 148 9.38 -21.00 -40.26
CA MET A 148 9.83 -21.55 -38.97
C MET A 148 9.79 -23.08 -38.92
N THR A 149 10.71 -23.64 -38.16
CA THR A 149 10.74 -25.07 -37.86
C THR A 149 9.54 -25.45 -37.00
N ILE A 150 8.83 -26.52 -37.36
CA ILE A 150 7.77 -27.13 -36.56
C ILE A 150 8.42 -28.09 -35.56
N ASP A 151 8.38 -27.76 -34.27
CA ASP A 151 8.72 -28.70 -33.20
C ASP A 151 7.45 -29.52 -32.85
N PRO A 152 7.44 -30.84 -33.05
CA PRO A 152 6.28 -31.68 -32.77
C PRO A 152 6.02 -31.87 -31.26
N ILE A 153 6.95 -31.48 -30.38
CA ILE A 153 6.87 -31.73 -28.94
C ILE A 153 6.50 -30.46 -28.16
N GLN A 154 6.88 -29.29 -28.66
CA GLN A 154 6.68 -28.01 -27.99
C GLN A 154 5.39 -27.28 -28.42
N ASP A 155 4.95 -26.34 -27.57
CA ASP A 155 3.91 -25.37 -27.95
C ASP A 155 4.49 -24.40 -28.97
N MET A 156 3.86 -24.34 -30.15
CA MET A 156 4.22 -23.40 -31.20
C MET A 156 3.27 -22.20 -31.20
N GLU A 157 3.79 -21.01 -31.49
CA GLU A 157 2.97 -19.80 -31.57
C GLU A 157 2.53 -19.53 -33.00
N PHE A 158 1.25 -19.17 -33.15
CA PHE A 158 0.58 -18.88 -34.40
C PHE A 158 0.06 -17.46 -34.40
N VAL A 159 0.52 -16.64 -35.35
CA VAL A 159 -0.17 -15.39 -35.70
C VAL A 159 -1.34 -15.71 -36.61
N TRP A 160 -2.44 -15.01 -36.42
CA TRP A 160 -3.60 -15.10 -37.28
C TRP A 160 -4.22 -13.74 -37.52
N ALA A 161 -4.85 -13.61 -38.69
CA ALA A 161 -5.57 -12.43 -39.09
C ALA A 161 -6.70 -12.76 -40.07
N TYR A 162 -7.79 -12.00 -40.06
CA TYR A 162 -8.80 -12.06 -41.12
C TYR A 162 -9.38 -10.68 -41.41
N GLY A 163 -10.01 -10.51 -42.56
CA GLY A 163 -10.62 -9.23 -42.92
C GLY A 163 -11.58 -9.29 -44.09
N SER A 164 -12.40 -8.25 -44.21
CA SER A 164 -13.44 -8.10 -45.24
C SER A 164 -12.99 -7.33 -46.48
N SER A 165 -11.74 -6.85 -46.53
CA SER A 165 -11.21 -6.08 -47.65
C SER A 165 -9.70 -6.28 -47.78
N TRP A 166 -9.21 -6.32 -49.01
CA TRP A 166 -7.79 -6.35 -49.35
C TRP A 166 -7.51 -5.35 -50.47
N PRO A 167 -6.45 -4.53 -50.44
CA PRO A 167 -5.40 -4.45 -49.40
C PRO A 167 -5.91 -3.87 -48.08
N ILE A 168 -5.24 -4.20 -46.97
CA ILE A 168 -5.58 -3.67 -45.65
C ILE A 168 -4.89 -2.33 -45.37
N SER A 169 -5.58 -1.42 -44.68
CA SER A 169 -4.98 -0.22 -44.07
C SER A 169 -4.62 -0.42 -42.59
N GLY A 170 -5.12 -1.49 -41.97
CA GLY A 170 -4.90 -1.85 -40.58
C GLY A 170 -5.88 -2.94 -40.14
N HIS A 171 -5.68 -3.48 -38.94
CA HIS A 171 -6.55 -4.50 -38.36
C HIS A 171 -7.57 -3.88 -37.39
N LYS A 172 -8.79 -4.41 -37.39
CA LYS A 172 -9.81 -4.05 -36.39
C LYS A 172 -9.61 -4.88 -35.13
N GLY A 173 -10.00 -4.36 -33.96
CA GLY A 173 -9.96 -5.11 -32.71
C GLY A 173 -10.68 -6.46 -32.83
N GLY A 174 -10.01 -7.55 -32.42
CA GLY A 174 -10.55 -8.92 -32.51
C GLY A 174 -10.41 -9.61 -33.86
N THR A 175 -9.80 -8.97 -34.86
CA THR A 175 -9.56 -9.58 -36.19
C THR A 175 -8.13 -10.10 -36.38
N ILE A 176 -7.30 -9.97 -35.33
CA ILE A 176 -5.93 -10.49 -35.26
C ILE A 176 -5.62 -11.03 -33.88
N GLY A 177 -4.63 -11.90 -33.80
CA GLY A 177 -4.06 -12.34 -32.54
C GLY A 177 -2.90 -13.30 -32.71
N VAL A 178 -2.34 -13.70 -31.57
CA VAL A 178 -1.33 -14.76 -31.48
C VAL A 178 -1.83 -15.82 -30.50
N GLU A 179 -1.76 -17.08 -30.88
CA GLU A 179 -2.26 -18.20 -30.10
C GLU A 179 -1.24 -19.35 -30.07
N LYS A 180 -1.27 -20.15 -29.01
CA LYS A 180 -0.43 -21.34 -28.89
C LYS A 180 -1.15 -22.58 -29.43
N TYR A 181 -0.40 -23.46 -30.08
CA TYR A 181 -0.89 -24.75 -30.52
C TYR A 181 0.19 -25.82 -30.33
N ASN A 182 -0.20 -26.94 -29.72
CA ASN A 182 0.68 -28.04 -29.41
C ASN A 182 0.47 -29.20 -30.39
N PHE A 183 1.48 -29.53 -31.18
CA PHE A 183 1.46 -30.66 -32.11
C PHE A 183 1.62 -32.03 -31.42
N ALA A 184 2.11 -32.05 -30.17
CA ALA A 184 2.43 -33.22 -29.35
C ALA A 184 1.24 -33.89 -28.69
N THR A 185 0.04 -33.29 -28.72
CA THR A 185 -1.19 -33.92 -28.19
C THR A 185 -1.57 -35.25 -28.88
N ARG A 186 -0.72 -35.77 -29.78
CA ARG A 186 -0.75 -37.14 -30.32
C ARG A 186 0.62 -37.84 -30.37
N VAL A 187 1.54 -37.53 -29.45
CA VAL A 187 2.62 -38.43 -29.06
C VAL A 187 2.22 -39.07 -27.73
N SER A 188 2.03 -40.39 -27.74
CA SER A 188 1.57 -41.13 -26.57
C SER A 188 2.53 -41.00 -25.37
N SER A 189 1.97 -40.57 -24.24
CA SER A 189 2.39 -40.77 -22.85
C SER A 189 3.76 -40.21 -22.40
N SER A 190 3.74 -39.26 -21.45
CA SER A 190 3.81 -39.60 -20.01
C SER A 190 3.61 -38.34 -19.16
N VAL A 191 2.87 -38.50 -18.07
CA VAL A 191 2.60 -37.46 -17.08
C VAL A 191 3.86 -37.23 -16.26
N SER A 192 4.49 -36.07 -16.41
CA SER A 192 5.47 -35.55 -15.46
C SER A 192 4.77 -34.59 -14.51
N LEU A 193 4.83 -34.86 -13.20
CA LEU A 193 4.51 -33.87 -12.18
C LEU A 193 5.49 -32.70 -12.31
N SER A 194 4.99 -31.53 -12.71
CA SER A 194 5.74 -30.29 -12.61
C SER A 194 5.76 -29.82 -11.15
N PRO A 195 6.90 -29.30 -10.65
CA PRO A 195 6.90 -28.47 -9.45
C PRO A 195 6.02 -27.25 -9.71
N ILE A 196 5.59 -26.54 -8.67
CA ILE A 196 4.74 -25.33 -8.75
C ILE A 196 5.44 -24.27 -9.64
N ALA A 197 5.27 -24.39 -10.94
CA ALA A 197 5.76 -23.52 -11.98
C ALA A 197 4.54 -22.79 -12.50
N CYS A 198 4.34 -21.60 -11.96
CA CYS A 198 3.22 -20.76 -12.33
C CYS A 198 3.51 -20.17 -13.71
N SER A 199 2.91 -20.72 -14.77
CA SER A 199 2.98 -20.21 -16.13
C SER A 199 1.78 -19.28 -16.42
N GLY A 200 2.02 -17.98 -16.57
CA GLY A 200 1.06 -16.98 -17.10
C GLY A 200 0.62 -15.87 -16.14
N ALA A 201 -0.29 -15.01 -16.63
CA ALA A 201 -0.82 -13.80 -15.95
C ALA A 201 -1.41 -14.01 -14.54
N ARG A 202 -1.68 -15.27 -14.16
CA ARG A 202 -2.22 -15.67 -12.85
C ARG A 202 -1.18 -15.69 -11.72
N CYS A 203 0.10 -15.40 -11.98
CA CYS A 203 1.14 -15.45 -10.95
C CYS A 203 1.24 -14.17 -10.10
N THR A 204 0.79 -13.02 -10.62
CA THR A 204 0.83 -11.75 -9.89
C THR A 204 -0.09 -11.72 -8.66
N PRO A 205 -1.32 -12.29 -8.68
CA PRO A 205 -2.14 -12.46 -7.47
C PRO A 205 -1.51 -13.42 -6.45
N ILE A 206 -0.94 -14.53 -6.91
CA ILE A 206 -0.36 -15.58 -6.05
C ILE A 206 0.89 -15.05 -5.33
N ALA A 207 1.81 -14.38 -6.03
CA ALA A 207 3.02 -13.82 -5.41
C ALA A 207 2.69 -12.78 -4.32
N GLY A 208 1.70 -11.91 -4.57
CA GLY A 208 1.23 -10.95 -3.57
C GLY A 208 0.57 -11.64 -2.36
N GLY A 209 -0.23 -12.69 -2.59
CA GLY A 209 -0.86 -13.48 -1.53
C GLY A 209 0.17 -14.24 -0.68
N VAL A 210 1.17 -14.85 -1.32
CA VAL A 210 2.28 -15.54 -0.64
C VAL A 210 3.10 -14.57 0.20
N ALA A 211 3.46 -13.40 -0.35
CA ALA A 211 4.18 -12.37 0.39
C ALA A 211 3.37 -11.87 1.60
N LEU A 212 2.06 -11.64 1.44
CA LEU A 212 1.18 -11.26 2.54
C LEU A 212 1.12 -12.37 3.61
N LEU A 213 1.01 -13.63 3.22
CA LEU A 213 1.00 -14.76 4.14
C LEU A 213 2.30 -14.85 4.94
N PHE A 214 3.46 -14.75 4.28
CA PHE A 214 4.76 -14.71 4.95
C PHE A 214 4.87 -13.55 5.94
N MET A 215 4.42 -12.35 5.54
CA MET A 215 4.40 -11.19 6.45
C MET A 215 3.52 -11.44 7.68
N LEU A 216 2.33 -12.02 7.50
CA LEU A 216 1.40 -12.30 8.60
C LEU A 216 1.93 -13.40 9.53
N VAL A 217 2.46 -14.50 8.99
CA VAL A 217 3.05 -15.59 9.78
C VAL A 217 4.27 -15.09 10.54
N PHE A 218 5.14 -14.32 9.89
CA PHE A 218 6.30 -13.72 10.54
C PHE A 218 5.90 -12.77 11.67
N GLY A 219 4.90 -11.91 11.44
CA GLY A 219 4.34 -11.04 12.48
C GLY A 219 3.80 -11.84 13.67
N LEU A 220 2.99 -12.87 13.41
CA LEU A 220 2.38 -13.69 14.46
C LEU A 220 3.42 -14.44 15.28
N LEU A 221 4.44 -15.02 14.65
CA LEU A 221 5.57 -15.66 15.35
C LEU A 221 6.26 -14.66 16.28
N PHE A 222 6.47 -13.44 15.81
CA PHE A 222 7.16 -12.42 16.58
C PHE A 222 6.34 -11.92 17.78
N THR A 223 5.03 -11.75 17.59
CA THR A 223 4.12 -11.27 18.64
C THR A 223 3.73 -12.34 19.67
N SER A 224 3.71 -13.61 19.28
CA SER A 224 3.31 -14.72 20.15
C SER A 224 4.47 -15.49 20.78
N VAL A 225 5.57 -15.71 20.05
CA VAL A 225 6.68 -16.57 20.49
C VAL A 225 7.87 -15.76 20.98
N PHE A 226 8.25 -14.70 20.27
CA PHE A 226 9.52 -14.01 20.52
C PHE A 226 9.44 -12.76 21.39
N LYS A 227 8.24 -12.30 21.78
CA LYS A 227 8.00 -11.02 22.47
C LYS A 227 8.95 -10.72 23.65
N GLU A 228 9.30 -11.74 24.44
CA GLU A 228 10.16 -11.57 25.64
C GLU A 228 11.66 -11.67 25.38
N THR A 229 12.07 -12.04 24.16
CA THR A 229 13.49 -12.17 23.83
C THR A 229 14.17 -10.80 23.66
N LYS A 230 15.46 -10.70 24.02
CA LYS A 230 16.27 -9.49 23.79
C LYS A 230 16.32 -9.10 22.30
N PHE A 231 16.35 -10.10 21.43
CA PHE A 231 16.29 -9.92 19.97
C PHE A 231 14.99 -9.21 19.56
N ALA A 232 13.84 -9.67 20.07
CA ALA A 232 12.57 -9.06 19.71
C ALA A 232 12.41 -7.63 20.24
N ARG A 233 12.85 -7.37 21.48
CA ARG A 233 12.84 -6.02 22.06
C ARG A 233 13.69 -5.05 21.23
N THR A 234 14.84 -5.51 20.75
CA THR A 234 15.72 -4.70 19.88
C THR A 234 15.01 -4.37 18.56
N LEU A 235 14.38 -5.35 17.92
CA LEU A 235 13.62 -5.13 16.67
C LEU A 235 12.42 -4.19 16.86
N LEU A 236 11.72 -4.26 18.00
CA LEU A 236 10.52 -3.46 18.24
C LEU A 236 10.79 -2.03 18.66
N HIS A 237 11.80 -1.79 19.51
CA HIS A 237 12.01 -0.53 20.21
C HIS A 237 13.23 0.26 19.72
N LYS A 238 14.23 -0.40 19.11
CA LYS A 238 15.41 0.31 18.62
C LYS A 238 15.11 0.97 17.27
N THR A 239 15.37 2.28 17.20
CA THR A 239 15.29 3.06 15.97
C THR A 239 16.60 2.99 15.17
N LEU A 240 16.52 3.27 13.87
CA LEU A 240 17.64 3.16 12.93
C LEU A 240 18.72 4.23 13.16
N GLY A 241 18.31 5.45 13.49
CA GLY A 241 19.20 6.60 13.54
C GLY A 241 18.81 7.61 14.62
N THR A 242 19.71 8.55 14.87
CA THR A 242 19.49 9.69 15.77
C THR A 242 18.61 10.72 15.09
N PRO A 243 17.61 11.30 15.78
CA PRO A 243 16.75 12.30 15.19
C PRO A 243 17.49 13.64 15.01
N PRO A 244 17.09 14.47 14.03
CA PRO A 244 17.80 15.68 13.64
C PRO A 244 17.50 16.86 14.59
N VAL A 245 17.99 16.80 15.83
CA VAL A 245 17.67 17.77 16.90
C VAL A 245 17.94 19.21 16.47
N LYS A 246 19.14 19.51 15.95
CA LYS A 246 19.56 20.88 15.61
C LYS A 246 18.77 21.53 14.47
N SER A 247 18.19 20.74 13.57
CA SER A 247 17.42 21.24 12.43
C SER A 247 15.91 21.11 12.61
N THR A 248 15.47 20.58 13.75
CA THR A 248 14.06 20.48 14.12
C THR A 248 13.58 21.82 14.66
N THR A 249 12.41 22.27 14.22
CA THR A 249 11.78 23.51 14.68
C THR A 249 10.32 23.26 15.04
N ASN A 250 9.72 24.18 15.79
CA ASN A 250 8.28 24.19 16.05
C ASN A 250 7.49 24.95 14.97
N ALA A 251 8.13 25.23 13.83
CA ALA A 251 7.43 25.80 12.69
C ALA A 251 6.38 24.80 12.19
N PRO A 252 5.27 25.28 11.58
CA PRO A 252 4.24 24.39 11.05
C PRO A 252 4.79 23.37 10.05
N ILE A 253 5.84 23.73 9.30
CA ILE A 253 6.48 22.88 8.29
C ILE A 253 7.99 22.85 8.55
N ALA A 254 8.54 21.65 8.67
CA ALA A 254 9.98 21.43 8.71
C ALA A 254 10.56 21.41 7.28
N GLY A 255 11.86 21.70 7.14
CA GLY A 255 12.54 21.58 5.85
C GLY A 255 12.49 20.14 5.31
N PRO A 256 12.43 19.94 3.97
CA PRO A 256 12.30 18.60 3.37
C PRO A 256 13.36 17.59 3.85
N TRP A 257 14.60 18.05 4.01
CA TRP A 257 15.69 17.22 4.53
C TRP A 257 15.47 16.81 5.99
N THR A 258 15.10 17.77 6.86
CA THR A 258 14.77 17.46 8.27
C THR A 258 13.64 16.44 8.36
N MET A 259 12.61 16.57 7.52
CA MET A 259 11.51 15.60 7.48
C MET A 259 11.96 14.20 7.06
N LEU A 260 12.79 14.10 6.01
CA LEU A 260 13.32 12.81 5.56
C LEU A 260 14.14 12.13 6.68
N VAL A 261 15.06 12.88 7.29
CA VAL A 261 15.90 12.37 8.39
C VAL A 261 15.05 12.00 9.61
N GLN A 262 14.03 12.79 9.95
CA GLN A 262 13.10 12.46 11.04
C GLN A 262 12.33 11.17 10.77
N ASN A 263 11.82 10.97 9.55
CA ASN A 263 11.11 9.74 9.19
C ASN A 263 12.02 8.51 9.27
N LEU A 264 13.30 8.64 8.91
CA LEU A 264 14.30 7.58 9.06
C LEU A 264 14.65 7.32 10.53
N ALA A 265 14.75 8.36 11.35
CA ALA A 265 15.00 8.24 12.78
C ALA A 265 13.81 7.62 13.55
N ASP A 266 12.60 7.71 13.00
CA ASP A 266 11.38 7.11 13.56
C ASP A 266 11.12 5.68 13.08
N LEU A 267 11.99 5.17 12.21
CA LEU A 267 11.93 3.83 11.68
C LEU A 267 12.63 2.87 12.64
N HIS A 268 11.89 1.87 13.10
CA HIS A 268 12.40 0.80 13.94
C HIS A 268 13.02 -0.30 13.09
N ILE A 269 13.95 -1.05 13.68
CA ILE A 269 14.62 -2.15 12.97
C ILE A 269 13.62 -3.19 12.46
N GLY A 270 12.55 -3.49 13.22
CA GLY A 270 11.49 -4.42 12.80
C GLY A 270 10.70 -3.91 11.59
N GLU A 271 10.53 -2.60 11.46
CA GLU A 271 9.85 -2.00 10.30
C GLU A 271 10.71 -2.13 9.04
N LEU A 272 12.04 -2.03 9.16
CA LEU A 272 12.98 -2.28 8.06
C LEU A 272 12.93 -3.71 7.52
N VAL A 273 12.74 -4.71 8.40
CA VAL A 273 12.60 -6.10 7.97
C VAL A 273 11.34 -6.26 7.10
N ILE A 274 10.23 -5.63 7.48
CA ILE A 274 8.99 -5.64 6.67
C ILE A 274 9.21 -4.96 5.32
N ILE A 275 9.90 -3.80 5.31
CA ILE A 275 10.27 -3.11 4.06
C ILE A 275 11.14 -4.01 3.19
N PHE A 276 12.14 -4.69 3.76
CA PHE A 276 13.01 -5.60 3.03
C PHE A 276 12.24 -6.78 2.41
N ILE A 277 11.31 -7.39 3.15
CA ILE A 277 10.42 -8.45 2.63
C ILE A 277 9.59 -7.92 1.45
N PHE A 278 9.05 -6.70 1.55
CA PHE A 278 8.30 -6.08 0.47
C PHE A 278 9.17 -5.83 -0.77
N VAL A 279 10.38 -5.27 -0.60
CA VAL A 279 11.34 -5.05 -1.69
C VAL A 279 11.75 -6.38 -2.34
N LEU A 280 11.96 -7.43 -1.55
CA LEU A 280 12.24 -8.77 -2.07
C LEU A 280 11.06 -9.32 -2.88
N ALA A 281 9.82 -9.11 -2.43
CA ALA A 281 8.63 -9.50 -3.20
C ALA A 281 8.54 -8.74 -4.54
N VAL A 282 8.89 -7.45 -4.58
CA VAL A 282 9.00 -6.68 -5.82
C VAL A 282 10.10 -7.26 -6.72
N GLY A 283 11.29 -7.52 -6.17
CA GLY A 283 12.42 -8.08 -6.91
C GLY A 283 12.14 -9.47 -7.50
N VAL A 284 11.54 -10.37 -6.72
CA VAL A 284 11.08 -11.68 -7.19
C VAL A 284 10.05 -11.52 -8.30
N ARG A 285 9.10 -10.59 -8.17
CA ARG A 285 8.10 -10.36 -9.22
C ARG A 285 8.75 -9.85 -10.51
N VAL A 286 9.73 -8.95 -10.42
CA VAL A 286 10.47 -8.46 -11.59
C VAL A 286 11.27 -9.59 -12.23
N LEU A 287 11.93 -10.43 -11.43
CA LEU A 287 12.70 -11.59 -11.91
C LEU A 287 11.81 -12.64 -12.61
N MET A 288 10.64 -12.92 -12.06
CA MET A 288 9.66 -13.84 -12.67
C MET A 288 9.09 -13.32 -14.01
N ALA A 289 9.30 -12.04 -14.32
CA ALA A 289 8.93 -11.42 -15.59
C ALA A 289 10.14 -11.06 -16.43
N ALA A 290 11.26 -11.79 -16.30
CA ALA A 290 12.48 -11.54 -17.07
C ALA A 290 12.20 -11.42 -18.59
N ASP A 291 11.32 -12.27 -19.10
CA ASP A 291 10.96 -12.34 -20.52
C ASP A 291 9.86 -11.34 -20.95
N GLU A 292 9.26 -10.58 -20.01
CA GLU A 292 8.27 -9.55 -20.33
C GLU A 292 8.94 -8.23 -20.77
N SER A 293 8.24 -7.41 -21.55
CA SER A 293 8.72 -6.07 -21.90
C SER A 293 8.74 -5.14 -20.67
N ASP A 294 9.61 -4.12 -20.68
CA ASP A 294 9.83 -3.32 -19.48
C ASP A 294 8.60 -2.45 -19.09
N ILE A 295 7.74 -2.11 -20.05
CA ILE A 295 6.44 -1.46 -19.78
C ILE A 295 5.50 -2.38 -18.98
N VAL A 296 5.53 -3.69 -19.25
CA VAL A 296 4.73 -4.66 -18.52
C VAL A 296 5.31 -4.90 -17.12
N LYS A 297 6.65 -4.99 -17.00
CA LYS A 297 7.33 -5.07 -15.69
C LYS A 297 7.00 -3.89 -14.78
N SER A 298 7.07 -2.65 -15.30
CA SER A 298 6.75 -1.44 -14.54
C SER A 298 5.27 -1.39 -14.13
N GLY A 299 4.34 -1.79 -15.00
CA GLY A 299 2.92 -1.90 -14.68
C GLY A 299 2.63 -2.94 -13.58
N HIS A 300 3.29 -4.10 -13.64
CA HIS A 300 3.19 -5.12 -12.60
C HIS A 300 3.77 -4.68 -11.25
N ALA A 301 4.88 -3.92 -11.27
CA ALA A 301 5.45 -3.32 -10.06
C ALA A 301 4.48 -2.31 -9.42
N ALA A 302 3.88 -1.41 -10.22
CA ALA A 302 2.86 -0.47 -9.75
C ALA A 302 1.66 -1.19 -9.13
N LEU A 303 1.18 -2.26 -9.77
CA LEU A 303 0.06 -3.08 -9.27
C LEU A 303 0.39 -3.75 -7.94
N LEU A 304 1.63 -4.25 -7.76
CA LEU A 304 2.06 -4.82 -6.49
C LEU A 304 2.06 -3.79 -5.36
N ILE A 305 2.63 -2.60 -5.61
CA ILE A 305 2.65 -1.49 -4.63
C ILE A 305 1.21 -1.11 -4.24
N MET A 306 0.34 -0.96 -5.23
CA MET A 306 -1.05 -0.56 -5.03
C MET A 306 -1.84 -1.55 -4.15
N LYS A 307 -1.63 -2.87 -4.33
CA LYS A 307 -2.24 -3.90 -3.47
C LYS A 307 -1.88 -3.71 -2.00
N PHE A 308 -0.59 -3.53 -1.72
CA PHE A 308 -0.08 -3.39 -0.35
C PHE A 308 -0.36 -2.01 0.25
N MET A 309 -0.55 -0.98 -0.55
CA MET A 309 -0.85 0.39 -0.08
C MET A 309 -2.22 0.49 0.61
N LEU A 310 -3.21 -0.27 0.16
CA LEU A 310 -4.57 -0.28 0.73
C LEU A 310 -4.70 -1.06 2.03
N LEU A 311 -3.83 -2.06 2.22
CA LEU A 311 -3.88 -2.98 3.35
C LEU A 311 -3.74 -2.26 4.72
N PRO A 312 -2.74 -1.38 4.93
CA PRO A 312 -2.58 -0.59 6.15
C PRO A 312 -3.80 0.24 6.58
N ILE A 313 -4.56 0.77 5.61
CA ILE A 313 -5.64 1.73 5.86
C ILE A 313 -7.01 1.09 6.10
N ALA A 314 -7.11 -0.24 5.96
CA ALA A 314 -8.36 -0.97 6.15
C ALA A 314 -8.91 -0.88 7.59
N LYS A 315 -8.17 -0.36 8.57
CA LYS A 315 -8.61 -0.17 9.98
C LYS A 315 -9.29 -1.40 10.62
N ILE A 316 -9.00 -2.58 10.09
CA ILE A 316 -9.39 -3.89 10.65
C ILE A 316 -8.34 -4.32 11.67
N PRO A 317 -8.71 -5.13 12.70
CA PRO A 317 -7.77 -5.56 13.74
C PRO A 317 -6.69 -6.54 13.24
N LEU A 318 -6.64 -6.84 11.93
CA LEU A 318 -5.65 -7.73 11.31
C LEU A 318 -4.22 -7.33 11.67
N TRP A 319 -3.87 -6.04 11.55
CA TRP A 319 -2.51 -5.56 11.78
C TRP A 319 -2.14 -5.55 13.26
N THR A 320 -3.09 -5.17 14.12
CA THR A 320 -2.89 -5.18 15.57
C THR A 320 -2.70 -6.60 16.09
N VAL A 321 -3.47 -7.57 15.56
CA VAL A 321 -3.34 -8.99 15.94
C VAL A 321 -2.05 -9.58 15.39
N SER A 322 -1.73 -9.33 14.12
CA SER A 322 -0.59 -9.99 13.46
C SER A 322 0.74 -9.38 13.87
N PHE A 323 0.85 -8.06 14.01
CA PHE A 323 2.12 -7.38 14.28
C PHE A 323 2.20 -6.74 15.67
N GLY A 324 1.13 -6.81 16.47
CA GLY A 324 1.07 -6.09 17.76
C GLY A 324 1.17 -4.58 17.59
N SER A 325 1.04 -4.11 16.34
CA SER A 325 1.38 -2.75 15.92
C SER A 325 0.15 -1.86 15.97
N SER A 326 0.33 -0.62 16.43
CA SER A 326 -0.74 0.38 16.40
C SER A 326 -1.04 0.81 14.95
N PHE A 327 -2.23 1.35 14.73
CA PHE A 327 -2.63 1.91 13.43
C PHE A 327 -1.64 2.98 12.94
N GLU A 328 -1.15 3.84 13.84
CA GLU A 328 -0.19 4.91 13.51
C GLU A 328 1.16 4.40 13.05
N ARG A 329 1.57 3.23 13.53
CA ARG A 329 2.79 2.57 13.09
C ARG A 329 2.61 1.97 11.69
N VAL A 330 1.42 1.44 11.41
CA VAL A 330 1.08 0.79 10.13
C VAL A 330 0.80 1.81 9.01
N VAL A 331 0.21 2.95 9.31
CA VAL A 331 -0.08 4.01 8.31
C VAL A 331 1.19 4.63 7.71
N LYS A 332 2.34 4.51 8.39
CA LYS A 332 3.65 4.86 7.79
C LYS A 332 3.85 4.13 6.47
N PHE A 333 3.54 2.82 6.42
CA PHE A 333 3.70 2.02 5.20
C PHE A 333 2.81 2.53 4.06
N HIS A 334 1.58 2.97 4.34
CA HIS A 334 0.72 3.60 3.33
C HIS A 334 1.38 4.85 2.72
N ARG A 335 1.97 5.72 3.55
CA ARG A 335 2.66 6.93 3.08
C ARG A 335 3.86 6.59 2.20
N TRP A 336 4.72 5.65 2.63
CA TRP A 336 5.89 5.22 1.86
C TRP A 336 5.51 4.56 0.53
N LEU A 337 4.52 3.65 0.55
CA LEU A 337 4.02 2.99 -0.66
C LEU A 337 3.32 3.97 -1.60
N GLY A 338 2.62 4.98 -1.08
CA GLY A 338 2.04 6.05 -1.89
C GLY A 338 3.11 6.86 -2.63
N MET A 339 4.18 7.26 -1.95
CA MET A 339 5.32 7.95 -2.59
C MET A 339 5.98 7.07 -3.67
N LEU A 340 6.21 5.79 -3.36
CA LEU A 340 6.79 4.85 -4.31
C LEU A 340 5.86 4.61 -5.52
N LEU A 341 4.55 4.52 -5.29
CA LEU A 341 3.56 4.37 -6.36
C LEU A 341 3.62 5.55 -7.32
N SER A 342 3.69 6.79 -6.81
CA SER A 342 3.79 7.99 -7.65
C SER A 342 5.03 7.97 -8.56
N VAL A 343 6.18 7.49 -8.06
CA VAL A 343 7.41 7.39 -8.86
C VAL A 343 7.28 6.30 -9.93
N ILE A 344 6.80 5.11 -9.55
CA ILE A 344 6.71 3.97 -10.48
C ILE A 344 5.63 4.18 -11.55
N THR A 345 4.51 4.82 -11.21
CA THR A 345 3.48 5.15 -12.22
C THR A 345 3.95 6.24 -13.19
N LEU A 346 4.78 7.20 -12.74
CA LEU A 346 5.43 8.16 -13.63
C LEU A 346 6.38 7.46 -14.62
N ILE A 347 7.22 6.53 -14.12
CA ILE A 347 8.08 5.71 -14.98
C ILE A 347 7.23 4.91 -15.98
N HIS A 348 6.18 4.24 -15.52
CA HIS A 348 5.27 3.49 -16.38
C HIS A 348 4.63 4.35 -17.48
N LEU A 349 4.21 5.58 -17.15
CA LEU A 349 3.66 6.53 -18.13
C LEU A 349 4.70 6.94 -19.18
N ILE A 350 5.93 7.27 -18.75
CA ILE A 350 7.03 7.64 -19.67
C ILE A 350 7.34 6.48 -20.61
N MET A 351 7.34 5.24 -20.13
CA MET A 351 7.55 4.08 -20.99
C MET A 351 6.37 3.83 -21.93
N ALA A 352 5.15 4.19 -21.52
CA ALA A 352 3.95 4.05 -22.33
C ALA A 352 3.93 5.03 -23.53
N THR A 353 4.56 6.21 -23.44
CA THR A 353 4.59 7.16 -24.56
C THR A 353 5.29 6.63 -25.80
N ASP A 354 6.21 5.68 -25.62
CA ASP A 354 6.96 5.07 -26.72
C ASP A 354 6.21 3.92 -27.40
N VAL A 355 5.10 3.47 -26.80
CA VAL A 355 4.39 2.25 -27.21
C VAL A 355 2.95 2.52 -27.64
N VAL A 356 2.26 3.47 -27.00
CA VAL A 356 0.84 3.76 -27.22
C VAL A 356 0.55 5.25 -27.22
N ASP A 357 -0.48 5.67 -27.95
CA ASP A 357 -1.09 6.97 -27.76
C ASP A 357 -1.86 6.97 -26.42
N LEU A 358 -1.39 7.80 -25.48
CA LEU A 358 -1.93 7.90 -24.12
C LEU A 358 -3.40 8.32 -24.08
N THR A 359 -3.87 9.02 -25.12
CA THR A 359 -5.25 9.53 -25.20
C THR A 359 -6.20 8.56 -25.89
N SER A 360 -5.68 7.47 -26.44
CA SER A 360 -6.47 6.47 -27.16
C SER A 360 -7.43 5.74 -26.22
N SER A 361 -8.70 5.72 -26.60
CA SER A 361 -9.74 4.86 -26.02
C SER A 361 -9.73 3.46 -26.61
N GLU A 362 -8.90 3.20 -27.63
CA GLU A 362 -8.76 1.89 -28.22
C GLU A 362 -7.93 0.97 -27.34
N LYS A 363 -8.25 -0.31 -27.43
CA LYS A 363 -7.61 -1.34 -26.62
C LYS A 363 -6.25 -1.72 -27.23
N TYR A 364 -5.19 -1.55 -26.44
CA TYR A 364 -3.87 -2.09 -26.73
C TYR A 364 -3.67 -3.38 -25.93
N ASN A 365 -3.64 -4.53 -26.58
CA ASN A 365 -3.65 -5.85 -25.93
C ASN A 365 -4.84 -6.03 -24.96
N GLU A 366 -4.57 -6.05 -23.66
CA GLU A 366 -5.58 -6.14 -22.60
C GLU A 366 -5.78 -4.82 -21.84
N VAL A 367 -5.13 -3.73 -22.28
CA VAL A 367 -5.19 -2.42 -21.62
C VAL A 367 -5.82 -1.33 -22.49
N VAL A 368 -6.35 -0.28 -21.85
CA VAL A 368 -6.89 0.92 -22.51
C VAL A 368 -6.12 2.16 -22.01
N PRO A 369 -5.27 2.79 -22.85
CA PRO A 369 -4.37 3.87 -22.43
C PRO A 369 -5.04 5.08 -21.78
N LEU A 370 -6.17 5.55 -22.32
CA LEU A 370 -6.91 6.71 -21.80
C LEU A 370 -7.23 6.60 -20.31
N TRP A 371 -7.71 5.44 -19.87
CA TRP A 371 -8.02 5.20 -18.45
C TRP A 371 -6.76 5.19 -17.58
N GLY A 372 -5.62 4.73 -18.12
CA GLY A 372 -4.32 4.78 -17.44
C GLY A 372 -3.83 6.22 -17.24
N LEU A 373 -3.99 7.07 -18.25
CA LEU A 373 -3.67 8.51 -18.16
C LEU A 373 -4.54 9.22 -17.12
N LEU A 374 -5.86 8.97 -17.13
CA LEU A 374 -6.77 9.55 -16.15
C LEU A 374 -6.44 9.08 -14.72
N ALA A 375 -6.12 7.80 -14.54
CA ALA A 375 -5.65 7.27 -13.27
C ALA A 375 -4.38 7.98 -12.79
N PHE A 376 -3.38 8.16 -13.67
CA PHE A 376 -2.16 8.88 -13.36
C PHE A 376 -2.42 10.31 -12.86
N ILE A 377 -3.25 11.08 -13.59
CA ILE A 377 -3.60 12.45 -13.21
C ILE A 377 -4.22 12.49 -11.80
N THR A 378 -5.15 11.57 -11.51
CA THR A 378 -5.77 11.50 -10.18
C THR A 378 -4.76 11.15 -9.07
N PHE A 379 -3.85 10.19 -9.29
CA PHE A 379 -2.83 9.83 -8.30
C PHE A 379 -1.79 10.93 -8.08
N VAL A 380 -1.43 11.69 -9.11
CA VAL A 380 -0.56 12.87 -8.97
C VAL A 380 -1.25 13.94 -8.15
N ALA A 381 -2.52 14.24 -8.43
CA ALA A 381 -3.29 15.20 -7.64
C ALA A 381 -3.39 14.79 -6.17
N ILE A 382 -3.60 13.50 -5.88
CA ILE A 382 -3.54 12.94 -4.52
C ILE A 382 -2.17 13.16 -3.88
N GLY A 383 -1.08 12.87 -4.61
CA GLY A 383 0.29 13.04 -4.10
C GLY A 383 0.60 14.50 -3.74
N LEU A 384 0.11 15.46 -4.55
CA LEU A 384 0.29 16.90 -4.30
C LEU A 384 -0.50 17.36 -3.07
N THR A 385 -1.76 16.97 -2.92
CA THR A 385 -2.58 17.38 -1.77
C THR A 385 -2.22 16.63 -0.49
N ALA A 386 -1.64 15.42 -0.60
CA ALA A 386 -1.14 14.65 0.53
C ALA A 386 0.24 15.09 1.04
N ASN A 387 0.90 16.05 0.36
CA ASN A 387 2.14 16.63 0.85
C ASN A 387 1.93 17.22 2.26
N GLU A 388 2.93 17.08 3.12
CA GLU A 388 2.88 17.57 4.50
C GLU A 388 2.53 19.06 4.60
N PHE A 389 2.99 19.89 3.66
CA PHE A 389 2.63 21.30 3.59
C PHE A 389 1.11 21.50 3.48
N MET A 390 0.50 20.88 2.46
CA MET A 390 -0.94 21.01 2.19
C MET A 390 -1.77 20.39 3.31
N ARG A 391 -1.37 19.22 3.80
CA ARG A 391 -2.06 18.52 4.88
C ARG A 391 -2.07 19.31 6.19
N ARG A 392 -0.96 19.96 6.56
CA ARG A 392 -0.87 20.74 7.81
C ARG A 392 -1.57 22.10 7.73
N MET A 393 -1.54 22.75 6.56
CA MET A 393 -2.15 24.08 6.39
C MET A 393 -3.64 24.00 6.02
N PHE A 394 -4.03 22.97 5.27
CA PHE A 394 -5.37 22.82 4.67
C PHE A 394 -5.87 21.38 4.83
N PHE A 395 -5.98 20.94 6.08
CA PHE A 395 -6.37 19.56 6.40
C PHE A 395 -7.68 19.13 5.72
N ASP A 396 -8.70 19.99 5.68
CA ASP A 396 -10.00 19.66 5.09
C ASP A 396 -9.89 19.42 3.56
N VAL A 397 -9.06 20.21 2.88
CA VAL A 397 -8.80 20.07 1.43
C VAL A 397 -8.06 18.77 1.17
N PHE A 398 -7.01 18.49 1.95
CA PHE A 398 -6.29 17.21 1.90
C PHE A 398 -7.26 16.05 2.11
N TYR A 399 -8.02 16.04 3.20
CA TYR A 399 -8.89 14.94 3.59
C TYR A 399 -9.95 14.64 2.53
N LEU A 400 -10.65 15.67 2.04
CA LEU A 400 -11.69 15.52 1.03
C LEU A 400 -11.11 15.09 -0.32
N SER A 401 -10.08 15.80 -0.82
CA SER A 401 -9.47 15.49 -2.12
C SER A 401 -8.88 14.09 -2.14
N HIS A 402 -8.14 13.70 -1.10
CA HIS A 402 -7.54 12.38 -1.00
C HIS A 402 -8.60 11.28 -1.06
N ARG A 403 -9.73 11.44 -0.37
CA ARG A 403 -10.80 10.43 -0.34
C ARG A 403 -11.54 10.32 -1.68
N VAL A 404 -11.95 11.44 -2.27
CA VAL A 404 -12.71 11.45 -3.53
C VAL A 404 -11.83 11.00 -4.70
N LEU A 405 -10.64 11.59 -4.83
CA LEU A 405 -9.72 11.25 -5.91
C LEU A 405 -9.22 9.82 -5.81
N SER A 406 -9.07 9.25 -4.60
CA SER A 406 -8.70 7.83 -4.47
C SER A 406 -9.73 6.92 -5.12
N ILE A 407 -11.03 7.18 -4.89
CA ILE A 407 -12.11 6.39 -5.50
C ILE A 407 -12.04 6.50 -7.03
N MET A 408 -11.90 7.72 -7.55
CA MET A 408 -11.76 7.96 -8.99
C MET A 408 -10.53 7.25 -9.58
N GLY A 409 -9.38 7.37 -8.92
CA GLY A 409 -8.12 6.74 -9.35
C GLY A 409 -8.22 5.23 -9.40
N PHE A 410 -8.81 4.58 -8.38
CA PHE A 410 -9.03 3.13 -8.41
C PHE A 410 -9.99 2.71 -9.52
N VAL A 411 -11.08 3.45 -9.75
CA VAL A 411 -12.01 3.16 -10.86
C VAL A 411 -11.29 3.24 -12.21
N PHE A 412 -10.56 4.33 -12.48
CA PHE A 412 -9.80 4.48 -13.72
C PHE A 412 -8.71 3.43 -13.87
N THR A 413 -8.03 3.07 -12.79
CA THR A 413 -7.00 2.03 -12.81
C THR A 413 -7.59 0.65 -13.11
N ILE A 414 -8.78 0.33 -12.58
CA ILE A 414 -9.49 -0.92 -12.94
C ILE A 414 -9.91 -0.89 -14.41
N LEU A 415 -10.43 0.23 -14.92
CA LEU A 415 -10.81 0.38 -16.32
C LEU A 415 -9.61 0.31 -17.29
N HIS A 416 -8.42 0.68 -16.83
CA HIS A 416 -7.19 0.57 -17.60
C HIS A 416 -6.83 -0.88 -17.94
N ALA A 417 -6.98 -1.82 -16.99
CA ALA A 417 -6.74 -3.25 -17.23
C ALA A 417 -7.67 -4.15 -16.38
N PRO A 418 -8.95 -4.34 -16.77
CA PRO A 418 -9.96 -4.93 -15.90
C PRO A 418 -9.67 -6.36 -15.43
N LYS A 419 -9.13 -7.21 -16.31
CA LYS A 419 -8.84 -8.62 -15.98
C LYS A 419 -7.69 -8.75 -15.00
N GLU A 420 -6.66 -7.92 -15.14
CA GLU A 420 -5.44 -8.00 -14.33
C GLU A 420 -5.62 -7.24 -13.01
N ILE A 421 -5.99 -5.96 -13.10
CA ILE A 421 -6.10 -5.05 -11.95
C ILE A 421 -7.36 -5.36 -11.13
N GLY A 422 -8.49 -5.64 -11.80
CA GLY A 422 -9.76 -5.93 -11.12
C GLY A 422 -9.64 -7.14 -10.19
N VAL A 423 -9.09 -8.25 -10.69
CA VAL A 423 -8.88 -9.47 -9.88
C VAL A 423 -7.85 -9.23 -8.77
N ALA A 424 -6.76 -8.52 -9.09
CA ALA A 424 -5.70 -8.20 -8.15
C ALA A 424 -6.16 -7.35 -6.95
N LEU A 425 -7.13 -6.46 -7.15
CA LEU A 425 -7.60 -5.54 -6.11
C LEU A 425 -8.78 -6.07 -5.28
N VAL A 426 -9.36 -7.24 -5.62
CA VAL A 426 -10.49 -7.81 -4.87
C VAL A 426 -10.18 -7.92 -3.37
N VAL A 427 -9.08 -8.58 -3.00
CA VAL A 427 -8.72 -8.80 -1.59
C VAL A 427 -8.52 -7.48 -0.82
N PRO A 428 -7.65 -6.55 -1.25
CA PRO A 428 -7.45 -5.31 -0.51
C PRO A 428 -8.71 -4.43 -0.47
N LEU A 429 -9.52 -4.38 -1.53
CA LEU A 429 -10.78 -3.64 -1.54
C LEU A 429 -11.82 -4.26 -0.61
N VAL A 430 -11.91 -5.59 -0.54
CA VAL A 430 -12.80 -6.27 0.42
C VAL A 430 -12.38 -5.95 1.86
N PHE A 431 -11.08 -6.02 2.19
CA PHE A 431 -10.60 -5.64 3.53
C PHE A 431 -10.91 -4.18 3.86
N TYR A 432 -10.68 -3.27 2.91
CA TYR A 432 -11.02 -1.86 3.08
C TYR A 432 -12.53 -1.66 3.27
N ALA A 433 -13.37 -2.32 2.48
CA ALA A 433 -14.83 -2.26 2.59
C ALA A 433 -15.34 -2.81 3.93
N LEU A 434 -14.82 -3.96 4.38
CA LEU A 434 -15.13 -4.52 5.70
C LEU A 434 -14.72 -3.57 6.83
N GLY A 435 -13.56 -2.93 6.68
CA GLY A 435 -13.09 -1.86 7.55
C GLY A 435 -14.05 -0.70 7.65
N LEU A 436 -14.49 -0.17 6.51
CA LEU A 436 -15.45 0.92 6.42
C LEU A 436 -16.81 0.54 7.02
N LEU A 437 -17.35 -0.63 6.66
CA LEU A 437 -18.61 -1.13 7.20
C LEU A 437 -18.52 -1.27 8.72
N SER A 438 -17.45 -1.88 9.24
CA SER A 438 -17.27 -2.03 10.69
C SER A 438 -17.24 -0.68 11.43
N GLN A 439 -16.60 0.34 10.84
CA GLN A 439 -16.57 1.70 11.39
C GLN A 439 -17.94 2.37 11.30
N TRP A 440 -18.66 2.18 10.20
CA TRP A 440 -19.99 2.74 9.98
C TRP A 440 -20.99 2.16 10.99
N PHE A 441 -21.02 0.83 11.15
CA PHE A 441 -21.85 0.15 12.16
C PHE A 441 -21.52 0.60 13.59
N LYS A 442 -20.22 0.70 13.92
CA LYS A 442 -19.80 1.21 15.23
C LYS A 442 -20.26 2.65 15.43
N SER A 443 -20.05 3.55 14.47
CA SER A 443 -20.41 4.96 14.55
C SER A 443 -21.87 5.21 14.91
N TYR A 444 -22.83 4.40 14.43
CA TYR A 444 -24.24 4.57 14.81
C TYR A 444 -24.58 3.93 16.16
N SER A 445 -23.77 2.97 16.60
CA SER A 445 -24.01 2.22 17.84
C SER A 445 -23.29 2.81 19.06
N THR A 446 -22.37 3.77 18.85
CA THR A 446 -21.47 4.36 19.85
C THR A 446 -21.69 5.87 20.04
N THR A 447 -22.94 6.25 20.20
CA THR A 447 -23.33 7.61 20.60
C THR A 447 -23.35 7.70 22.12
N TYR A 448 -22.68 8.71 22.66
CA TYR A 448 -22.60 9.01 24.08
C TYR A 448 -23.01 10.45 24.34
N GLN A 449 -23.63 10.69 25.49
CA GLN A 449 -23.83 12.03 25.99
C GLN A 449 -22.57 12.46 26.72
N ALA A 450 -22.16 13.70 26.53
CA ALA A 450 -20.97 14.27 27.14
C ALA A 450 -21.28 15.63 27.77
N THR A 451 -20.83 15.82 29.00
CA THR A 451 -20.81 17.10 29.68
C THR A 451 -19.64 17.93 29.19
N VAL A 452 -19.90 19.20 28.90
CA VAL A 452 -18.93 20.13 28.30
C VAL A 452 -18.46 21.13 29.35
N SER A 453 -17.15 21.36 29.41
CA SER A 453 -16.59 22.49 30.17
C SER A 453 -15.48 23.19 29.40
N VAL A 454 -15.37 24.50 29.59
CA VAL A 454 -14.42 25.35 28.87
C VAL A 454 -13.45 25.99 29.86
N HIS A 455 -12.16 25.87 29.57
CA HIS A 455 -11.11 26.63 30.23
C HIS A 455 -10.69 27.80 29.32
N GLU A 456 -11.35 28.94 29.50
CA GLU A 456 -11.25 30.14 28.65
C GLU A 456 -9.80 30.65 28.45
N PRO A 457 -8.93 30.76 29.49
CA PRO A 457 -7.56 31.27 29.29
C PRO A 457 -6.77 30.48 28.24
N THR A 458 -6.97 29.16 28.23
CA THR A 458 -6.26 28.24 27.34
C THR A 458 -7.03 27.93 26.06
N LYS A 459 -8.28 28.41 25.96
CA LYS A 459 -9.23 28.08 24.89
C LYS A 459 -9.39 26.55 24.72
N THR A 460 -9.54 25.85 25.84
CA THR A 460 -9.61 24.39 25.88
C THR A 460 -11.01 23.94 26.24
N THR A 461 -11.58 23.06 25.43
CA THR A 461 -12.86 22.39 25.69
C THR A 461 -12.58 20.98 26.23
N THR A 462 -13.17 20.65 27.36
CA THR A 462 -13.21 19.29 27.90
C THR A 462 -14.58 18.67 27.66
N LEU A 463 -14.61 17.51 26.99
CA LEU A 463 -15.79 16.67 26.83
C LEU A 463 -15.65 15.46 27.75
N GLU A 464 -16.44 15.42 28.82
CA GLU A 464 -16.48 14.28 29.75
C GLU A 464 -17.72 13.44 29.43
N LEU A 465 -17.55 12.17 29.07
CA LEU A 465 -18.69 11.32 28.76
C LEU A 465 -19.46 10.99 30.03
N ASP A 466 -20.78 10.90 29.93
CA ASP A 466 -21.61 10.52 31.06
C ASP A 466 -21.27 9.12 31.58
N SER A 467 -21.34 8.96 32.90
CA SER A 467 -21.03 7.72 33.61
C SER A 467 -22.08 6.65 33.29
N THR A 468 -21.68 5.61 32.56
CA THR A 468 -22.52 4.46 32.16
C THR A 468 -21.70 3.18 32.25
N ASP A 469 -22.33 2.01 32.30
CA ASP A 469 -21.60 0.73 32.31
C ASP A 469 -20.69 0.57 31.09
N LYS A 470 -21.09 1.15 29.95
CA LYS A 470 -20.28 1.17 28.72
C LYS A 470 -19.03 2.04 28.88
N THR A 471 -19.17 3.27 29.38
CA THR A 471 -18.03 4.19 29.55
C THR A 471 -17.08 3.73 30.66
N LYS A 472 -17.60 3.15 31.75
CA LYS A 472 -16.82 2.44 32.77
C LYS A 472 -15.99 1.30 32.19
N ARG A 473 -16.62 0.45 31.38
CA ARG A 473 -15.92 -0.66 30.71
C ARG A 473 -14.84 -0.15 29.77
N ILE A 474 -15.08 0.94 29.04
CA ILE A 474 -14.07 1.56 28.19
C ILE A 474 -12.88 2.03 29.03
N ALA A 475 -13.13 2.77 30.12
CA ALA A 475 -12.08 3.27 31.01
C ALA A 475 -11.19 2.13 31.57
N GLN A 476 -11.78 0.98 31.89
CA GLN A 476 -11.08 -0.19 32.45
C GLN A 476 -10.32 -1.02 31.42
N THR A 477 -10.76 -1.03 30.14
CA THR A 477 -10.26 -1.99 29.13
C THR A 477 -9.45 -1.36 28.01
N MET A 478 -9.47 -0.04 27.86
CA MET A 478 -8.64 0.63 26.85
C MET A 478 -7.15 0.53 27.20
N ASN A 479 -6.29 0.62 26.18
CA ASN A 479 -4.85 0.59 26.40
C ASN A 479 -4.36 1.94 26.97
N LEU A 480 -3.14 1.92 27.53
CA LEU A 480 -2.44 3.14 27.91
C LEU A 480 -2.24 4.04 26.68
N CYS A 481 -2.41 5.35 26.90
CA CYS A 481 -2.32 6.38 25.86
C CYS A 481 -3.26 6.17 24.67
N SER A 482 -4.40 5.49 24.87
CA SER A 482 -5.40 5.32 23.81
C SER A 482 -6.05 6.64 23.38
N TYR A 483 -6.45 6.69 22.12
CA TYR A 483 -7.19 7.80 21.52
C TYR A 483 -8.43 7.27 20.79
N PHE A 484 -9.38 8.15 20.52
CA PHE A 484 -10.58 7.86 19.76
C PHE A 484 -10.73 8.86 18.63
N TRP A 485 -11.27 8.40 17.51
CA TRP A 485 -11.85 9.31 16.53
C TRP A 485 -13.19 9.78 17.09
N VAL A 486 -13.30 11.08 17.30
CA VAL A 486 -14.45 11.76 17.88
C VAL A 486 -15.16 12.53 16.78
N ARG A 487 -16.47 12.37 16.73
CA ARG A 487 -17.36 13.22 15.92
C ARG A 487 -18.41 13.83 16.84
N VAL A 488 -18.66 15.12 16.65
CA VAL A 488 -19.69 15.87 17.37
C VAL A 488 -20.67 16.40 16.34
N PRO A 489 -21.84 15.75 16.13
CA PRO A 489 -22.74 16.06 15.02
C PRO A 489 -23.23 17.51 14.96
N THR A 490 -23.36 18.18 16.11
CA THR A 490 -23.76 19.60 16.19
C THR A 490 -22.67 20.56 15.69
N VAL A 491 -21.40 20.13 15.70
CA VAL A 491 -20.27 20.91 15.18
C VAL A 491 -19.92 20.52 13.76
N SER A 492 -19.94 19.21 13.46
CA SER A 492 -19.71 18.69 12.12
C SER A 492 -20.39 17.34 11.89
N GLY A 493 -21.21 17.27 10.84
CA GLY A 493 -21.93 16.07 10.45
C GLY A 493 -21.07 15.00 9.77
N LEU A 494 -19.83 15.31 9.36
CA LEU A 494 -19.01 14.38 8.57
C LEU A 494 -17.57 14.26 9.07
N GLU A 495 -17.06 15.26 9.79
CA GLU A 495 -15.68 15.28 10.24
C GLU A 495 -15.49 14.40 11.47
N TRP A 496 -14.40 13.64 11.46
CA TRP A 496 -13.92 12.85 12.58
C TRP A 496 -12.51 13.31 12.90
N HIS A 497 -12.24 13.58 14.17
CA HIS A 497 -10.92 14.01 14.62
C HIS A 497 -10.43 13.13 15.76
N PRO A 498 -9.17 12.67 15.73
CA PRO A 498 -8.62 11.85 16.78
C PRO A 498 -8.20 12.68 17.99
N PHE A 499 -8.60 12.24 19.18
CA PHE A 499 -8.23 12.85 20.46
C PHE A 499 -7.87 11.78 21.48
N SER A 500 -6.82 12.02 22.27
CA SER A 500 -6.45 11.19 23.40
C SER A 500 -7.60 11.09 24.39
N ALA A 501 -7.95 9.87 24.80
CA ALA A 501 -8.91 9.64 25.87
C ALA A 501 -8.20 9.65 27.21
N ILE A 502 -8.78 10.34 28.18
CA ILE A 502 -8.30 10.46 29.55
C ILE A 502 -9.27 9.73 30.45
N VAL A 503 -8.81 8.77 31.25
CA VAL A 503 -9.65 8.17 32.29
C VAL A 503 -9.99 9.23 33.32
N THR A 504 -11.27 9.38 33.67
CA THR A 504 -11.68 10.31 34.71
C THR A 504 -11.11 9.89 36.07
N PRO A 505 -10.67 10.83 36.93
CA PRO A 505 -10.12 10.50 38.26
C PRO A 505 -11.09 9.69 39.14
N HIS A 506 -12.40 9.78 38.88
CA HIS A 506 -13.47 9.11 39.60
C HIS A 506 -13.73 7.64 39.16
N ARG A 507 -12.89 7.08 38.26
CA ARG A 507 -12.95 5.69 37.74
C ARG A 507 -14.17 5.34 36.90
N ASP A 508 -14.96 6.32 36.51
CA ASP A 508 -16.34 6.08 36.10
C ASP A 508 -16.61 6.40 34.62
N SER A 509 -15.68 7.06 33.93
CA SER A 509 -15.81 7.39 32.51
C SER A 509 -14.47 7.75 31.85
N ILE A 510 -14.56 8.27 30.63
CA ILE A 510 -13.43 8.88 29.91
C ILE A 510 -13.79 10.31 29.47
N ALA A 511 -12.77 11.13 29.30
CA ALA A 511 -12.88 12.50 28.83
C ALA A 511 -11.89 12.81 27.69
N PHE A 512 -12.19 13.87 26.94
CA PHE A 512 -11.35 14.40 25.86
C PHE A 512 -11.05 15.86 26.14
N CYS A 513 -9.77 16.24 26.06
CA CYS A 513 -9.33 17.62 26.21
C CYS A 513 -8.88 18.17 24.85
N MET A 514 -9.59 19.20 24.36
CA MET A 514 -9.46 19.75 23.01
C MET A 514 -9.08 21.22 23.09
N ARG A 515 -7.82 21.54 22.78
CA ARG A 515 -7.37 22.93 22.65
C ARG A 515 -7.78 23.49 21.28
N ALA A 516 -8.33 24.70 21.24
CA ALA A 516 -8.63 25.38 19.99
C ALA A 516 -7.34 25.69 19.20
N MET A 517 -7.27 25.19 17.97
CA MET A 517 -6.10 25.33 17.08
C MET A 517 -6.40 26.22 15.87
N GLY A 518 -5.36 26.91 15.39
CA GLY A 518 -5.34 27.67 14.14
C GLY A 518 -5.66 29.17 14.28
N PRO A 519 -5.16 30.01 13.36
CA PRO A 519 -5.42 31.46 13.36
C PRO A 519 -6.87 31.82 12.97
N ASN A 520 -7.64 30.86 12.43
CA ASN A 520 -8.97 31.08 11.87
C ASN A 520 -10.04 30.28 12.65
N THR A 521 -11.24 30.85 12.78
CA THR A 521 -12.45 30.27 13.41
C THR A 521 -13.03 29.04 12.70
N LYS A 522 -12.37 28.51 11.65
CA LYS A 522 -12.91 27.42 10.83
C LYS A 522 -12.49 26.02 11.26
N SER A 523 -11.46 25.87 12.10
CA SER A 523 -11.00 24.55 12.53
C SER A 523 -12.08 23.87 13.39
N PHE A 524 -12.15 22.54 13.33
CA PHE A 524 -13.08 21.75 14.16
C PHE A 524 -12.98 22.14 15.64
N THR A 525 -11.76 22.24 16.18
CA THR A 525 -11.53 22.63 17.58
C THR A 525 -11.96 24.06 17.91
N ALA A 526 -11.88 25.00 16.96
CA ALA A 526 -12.36 26.36 17.15
C ALA A 526 -13.89 26.43 17.15
N LYS A 527 -14.54 25.71 16.22
CA LYS A 527 -16.00 25.55 16.20
C LYS A 527 -16.52 24.84 17.45
N MET A 528 -15.80 23.81 17.91
CA MET A 528 -16.08 23.14 19.19
C MET A 528 -16.06 24.12 20.36
N LEU A 529 -15.03 24.97 20.46
CA LEU A 529 -14.95 25.99 21.50
C LEU A 529 -16.13 26.95 21.45
N GLU A 530 -16.48 27.45 20.27
CA GLU A 530 -17.61 28.37 20.07
C GLU A 530 -18.95 27.71 20.48
N GLN A 531 -19.20 26.48 20.04
CA GLN A 531 -20.38 25.71 20.42
C GLN A 531 -20.44 25.46 21.94
N SER A 532 -19.29 25.25 22.57
CA SER A 532 -19.17 24.95 24.01
C SER A 532 -19.47 26.16 24.90
N LYS A 533 -19.51 27.38 24.35
CA LYS A 533 -19.88 28.59 25.11
C LYS A 533 -21.37 28.69 25.40
N SER A 534 -22.21 28.06 24.57
CA SER A 534 -23.67 28.11 24.67
C SER A 534 -24.32 26.79 25.07
N THR A 535 -23.55 25.69 25.03
CA THR A 535 -24.08 24.34 25.21
C THR A 535 -23.27 23.56 26.26
N TYR A 536 -23.96 23.05 27.29
CA TYR A 536 -23.34 22.30 28.39
C TYR A 536 -23.35 20.78 28.21
N ALA A 537 -24.13 20.26 27.26
CA ALA A 537 -24.22 18.83 26.98
C ALA A 537 -24.25 18.58 25.46
N LEU A 538 -23.42 17.67 24.98
CA LEU A 538 -23.30 17.35 23.55
C LEU A 538 -23.42 15.84 23.32
N SER A 539 -23.99 15.49 22.17
CA SER A 539 -23.95 14.11 21.69
C SER A 539 -22.65 13.88 20.94
N VAL A 540 -21.94 12.81 21.29
CA VAL A 540 -20.60 12.49 20.79
C VAL A 540 -20.58 11.07 20.24
N ASN A 541 -20.17 10.91 18.99
CA ASN A 541 -19.92 9.60 18.41
C ASN A 541 -18.44 9.24 18.55
N LEU A 542 -18.18 8.01 18.99
CA LEU A 542 -16.81 7.53 19.20
C LEU A 542 -16.47 6.33 18.31
N CYS A 543 -15.30 6.38 17.69
CA CYS A 543 -14.70 5.23 17.02
C CYS A 543 -13.34 4.94 17.67
N GLY A 544 -13.18 3.74 18.23
CA GLY A 544 -12.01 3.32 19.01
C GLY A 544 -12.39 2.26 20.05
N PRO A 545 -11.53 2.02 21.06
CA PRO A 545 -10.24 2.68 21.30
C PRO A 545 -9.19 2.33 20.23
N PHE A 546 -8.37 3.31 19.87
CA PHE A 546 -7.14 3.14 19.09
C PHE A 546 -5.92 3.48 19.96
N GLY A 547 -4.72 3.20 19.44
CA GLY A 547 -3.49 3.40 20.19
C GLY A 547 -3.15 2.21 21.10
N LYS A 548 -1.87 1.86 21.07
CA LYS A 548 -1.22 0.88 21.95
C LYS A 548 0.24 1.25 21.98
N ILE A 549 0.73 1.69 23.14
CA ILE A 549 2.15 1.97 23.31
C ILE A 549 2.96 0.71 23.04
N SER A 550 4.14 0.87 22.44
CA SER A 550 4.99 -0.29 22.16
C SER A 550 5.60 -0.87 23.44
N LEU A 551 5.72 -0.05 24.48
CA LEU A 551 6.39 -0.37 25.75
C LEU A 551 5.45 -1.06 26.73
N ASP A 552 5.95 -2.11 27.36
CA ASP A 552 5.28 -2.71 28.53
C ASP A 552 5.74 -1.98 29.80
N VAL A 553 4.97 -1.00 30.26
CA VAL A 553 5.37 -0.13 31.38
C VAL A 553 5.59 -0.90 32.69
N ASP A 554 5.03 -2.10 32.85
CA ASP A 554 5.22 -2.93 34.04
C ASP A 554 6.60 -3.62 34.05
N ALA A 555 7.30 -3.65 32.92
CA ALA A 555 8.64 -4.24 32.79
C ALA A 555 9.78 -3.30 33.22
N TYR A 556 9.47 -2.03 33.54
CA TYR A 556 10.44 -0.99 33.86
C TYR A 556 10.38 -0.59 35.34
N ASP A 557 11.53 -0.16 35.88
CA ASP A 557 11.63 0.33 37.26
C ASP A 557 11.33 1.83 37.34
N VAL A 558 11.51 2.56 36.23
CA VAL A 558 11.22 3.99 36.08
C VAL A 558 10.53 4.26 34.75
N ILE A 559 9.46 5.05 34.80
CA ILE A 559 8.81 5.63 33.63
C ILE A 559 8.99 7.15 33.66
N VAL A 560 9.60 7.71 32.62
CA VAL A 560 9.74 9.16 32.44
C VAL A 560 8.73 9.63 31.39
N LEU A 561 7.80 10.49 31.80
CA LEU A 561 6.75 11.05 30.94
C LEU A 561 7.12 12.50 30.59
N ILE A 562 7.25 12.83 29.30
CA ILE A 562 7.60 14.17 28.82
C ILE A 562 6.40 14.75 28.06
N GLY A 563 5.70 15.69 28.67
CA GLY A 563 4.51 16.35 28.14
C GLY A 563 4.75 17.81 27.78
N GLY A 564 4.32 18.23 26.60
CA GLY A 564 4.32 19.63 26.18
C GLY A 564 2.93 20.14 25.83
N GLY A 565 2.45 21.19 26.51
CA GLY A 565 1.11 21.75 26.30
C GLY A 565 0.00 20.69 26.47
N VAL A 566 -0.91 20.61 25.50
CA VAL A 566 -2.00 19.60 25.48
C VAL A 566 -1.49 18.17 25.25
N GLY A 567 -0.21 18.00 24.91
CA GLY A 567 0.45 16.68 24.81
C GLY A 567 0.53 15.92 26.15
N VAL A 568 0.18 16.55 27.28
CA VAL A 568 0.04 15.86 28.57
C VAL A 568 -1.11 14.84 28.58
N THR A 569 -2.12 15.01 27.73
CA THR A 569 -3.38 14.23 27.78
C THR A 569 -3.21 12.70 27.74
N PRO A 570 -2.43 12.08 26.82
CA PRO A 570 -2.19 10.64 26.86
C PRO A 570 -1.37 10.19 28.07
N LEU A 571 -0.48 11.05 28.58
CA LEU A 571 0.38 10.76 29.75
C LEU A 571 -0.45 10.78 31.03
N LEU A 572 -1.37 11.74 31.16
CA LEU A 572 -2.34 11.85 32.25
C LEU A 572 -3.27 10.64 32.29
N SER A 573 -3.75 10.20 31.12
CA SER A 573 -4.53 8.97 31.00
C SER A 573 -3.77 7.75 31.50
N ALA A 574 -2.48 7.63 31.18
CA ALA A 574 -1.66 6.52 31.65
C ALA A 574 -1.49 6.53 33.18
N ILE A 575 -1.28 7.72 33.77
CA ILE A 575 -1.22 7.89 35.23
C ILE A 575 -2.57 7.48 35.87
N ASN A 576 -3.69 8.00 35.38
CA ASN A 576 -5.01 7.68 35.92
C ASN A 576 -5.33 6.19 35.80
N GLN A 577 -5.08 5.56 34.64
CA GLN A 577 -5.26 4.12 34.47
C GLN A 577 -4.46 3.30 35.48
N ARG A 578 -3.19 3.64 35.69
CA ARG A 578 -2.33 2.91 36.64
C ARG A 578 -2.73 3.16 38.09
N ARG A 579 -3.08 4.39 38.45
CA ARG A 579 -3.58 4.71 39.79
C ARG A 579 -4.88 3.97 40.12
N LEU A 580 -5.78 3.83 39.14
CA LEU A 580 -7.16 3.40 39.39
C LEU A 580 -7.40 1.91 39.14
N PHE A 581 -6.66 1.30 38.19
CA PHE A 581 -6.94 -0.05 37.72
C PHE A 581 -5.75 -1.01 37.82
N ALA A 582 -4.55 -0.55 38.22
CA ALA A 582 -3.45 -1.48 38.42
C ALA A 582 -3.80 -2.49 39.52
N ALA A 583 -3.67 -3.78 39.20
CA ALA A 583 -3.61 -4.82 40.23
C ALA A 583 -2.44 -4.48 41.17
N LYS A 584 -2.53 -4.87 42.45
CA LYS A 584 -1.43 -4.70 43.41
C LYS A 584 -0.16 -5.36 42.84
N SER A 585 0.67 -4.56 42.19
CA SER A 585 1.93 -5.00 41.61
C SER A 585 2.91 -5.26 42.74
N THR A 586 3.67 -6.35 42.66
CA THR A 586 4.78 -6.60 43.58
C THR A 586 5.96 -5.67 43.34
N LYS A 587 5.99 -4.97 42.19
CA LYS A 587 6.98 -3.93 41.84
C LYS A 587 6.33 -2.55 41.79
N SER A 588 6.75 -1.66 42.68
CA SER A 588 6.42 -0.23 42.64
C SER A 588 7.30 0.45 41.59
N ALA A 589 6.76 0.71 40.40
CA ALA A 589 7.45 1.53 39.38
C ALA A 589 7.36 3.01 39.76
N GLU A 590 8.46 3.74 39.61
CA GLU A 590 8.51 5.20 39.82
C GLU A 590 8.14 5.92 38.52
N TRP A 591 7.18 6.84 38.59
CA TRP A 591 6.70 7.61 37.44
C TRP A 591 7.10 9.07 37.62
N ASN A 592 7.89 9.60 36.70
CA ASN A 592 8.37 10.97 36.71
C ASN A 592 7.78 11.71 35.52
N ILE A 593 6.86 12.64 35.77
CA ILE A 593 6.22 13.44 34.71
C ILE A 593 6.82 14.84 34.67
N LEU A 594 7.40 15.20 33.53
CA LEU A 594 7.78 16.56 33.17
C LEU A 594 6.68 17.14 32.29
N TRP A 595 5.99 18.19 32.75
CA TRP A 595 5.00 18.90 31.97
C TRP A 595 5.42 20.34 31.77
N SER A 596 5.69 20.71 30.52
CA SER A 596 6.05 22.08 30.16
C SER A 596 4.94 22.76 29.36
N VAL A 597 4.58 23.95 29.81
CA VAL A 597 3.56 24.82 29.22
C VAL A 597 4.10 26.24 29.07
N ARG A 598 3.34 27.15 28.42
CA ARG A 598 3.82 28.54 28.23
C ARG A 598 3.57 29.39 29.47
N TYR A 599 2.34 29.36 29.97
CA TYR A 599 1.88 30.20 31.08
C TYR A 599 1.30 29.35 32.23
N PRO A 600 1.24 29.85 33.47
CA PRO A 600 0.70 29.11 34.61
C PRO A 600 -0.72 28.59 34.39
N ASP A 601 -1.59 29.40 33.78
CA ASP A 601 -2.98 29.00 33.46
C ASP A 601 -3.06 27.79 32.53
N ASP A 602 -2.04 27.54 31.70
CA ASP A 602 -2.01 26.33 30.85
C ASP A 602 -1.99 25.04 31.69
N LEU A 603 -1.46 25.07 32.92
CA LEU A 603 -1.47 23.90 33.82
C LEU A 603 -2.88 23.52 34.27
N LEU A 604 -3.84 24.45 34.21
CA LEU A 604 -5.23 24.21 34.60
C LEU A 604 -6.09 23.66 33.44
N MET A 605 -5.54 23.50 32.23
CA MET A 605 -6.31 23.01 31.07
C MET A 605 -6.91 21.60 31.26
N THR A 606 -6.34 20.81 32.17
CA THR A 606 -6.82 19.46 32.55
C THR A 606 -7.12 19.34 34.04
N ASP A 607 -7.39 20.45 34.75
CA ASP A 607 -7.52 20.48 36.22
C ASP A 607 -8.47 19.39 36.77
N LYS A 608 -9.68 19.29 36.19
CA LYS A 608 -10.69 18.27 36.58
C LYS A 608 -10.26 16.83 36.34
N LEU A 609 -9.28 16.60 35.46
CA LEU A 609 -8.82 15.28 35.04
C LEU A 609 -7.51 14.87 35.73
N MET A 610 -6.88 15.79 36.46
CA MET A 610 -5.70 15.49 37.25
C MET A 610 -6.07 14.70 38.51
N PRO A 611 -5.21 13.78 38.98
CA PRO A 611 -5.38 13.16 40.28
C PRO A 611 -5.57 14.22 41.38
N SER A 612 -6.51 13.99 42.28
CA SER A 612 -6.63 14.71 43.55
C SER A 612 -6.13 13.79 44.66
N GLY A 613 -5.49 14.33 45.70
CA GLY A 613 -5.14 13.54 46.88
C GLY A 613 -6.39 13.21 47.70
N ASP A 614 -6.57 11.95 48.10
CA ASP A 614 -7.65 11.54 49.02
C ASP A 614 -7.27 11.69 50.52
N SER A 615 -6.08 12.23 50.83
CA SER A 615 -5.61 12.45 52.21
C SER A 615 -4.48 13.48 52.28
N ILE A 616 -4.80 14.76 52.09
CA ILE A 616 -3.94 15.83 52.58
C ILE A 616 -4.79 16.69 53.50
N ASP A 617 -4.50 16.59 54.80
CA ASP A 617 -5.07 17.46 55.82
C ASP A 617 -5.01 18.90 55.36
N SER A 618 -6.17 19.54 55.49
CA SER A 618 -6.44 20.94 55.24
C SER A 618 -5.27 21.88 55.55
N ALA A 619 -4.98 22.75 54.59
CA ALA A 619 -4.54 24.14 54.81
C ALA A 619 -3.03 24.50 54.94
N SER A 620 -2.03 23.72 54.50
CA SER A 620 -0.64 24.25 54.56
C SER A 620 0.46 23.76 53.62
N SER A 621 0.26 22.75 52.78
CA SER A 621 1.39 22.27 51.94
C SER A 621 1.44 22.95 50.58
N ILE A 622 2.28 23.97 50.47
CA ILE A 622 2.91 24.40 49.21
C ILE A 622 3.40 23.12 48.48
N GLN A 623 2.86 22.79 47.31
CA GLN A 623 3.38 21.66 46.53
C GLN A 623 4.70 22.06 45.90
N ASP A 624 5.80 21.77 46.57
CA ASP A 624 7.12 21.78 45.95
C ASP A 624 7.06 20.96 44.65
N ALA A 625 7.64 21.48 43.57
CA ALA A 625 7.67 20.85 42.23
C ALA A 625 8.45 19.50 42.17
N TYR A 626 8.71 18.89 43.33
CA TYR A 626 9.46 17.65 43.55
C TYR A 626 8.72 16.68 44.48
N VAL A 627 7.55 17.04 45.02
CA VAL A 627 6.85 16.17 45.98
C VAL A 627 6.09 15.07 45.21
N PRO A 628 6.37 13.78 45.49
CA PRO A 628 5.62 12.69 44.90
C PRO A 628 4.16 12.74 45.39
N LEU A 629 3.22 12.70 44.45
CA LEU A 629 1.84 12.32 44.73
C LEU A 629 1.85 10.82 45.06
N THR A 630 1.98 10.49 46.35
CA THR A 630 1.65 9.16 46.85
C THR A 630 0.13 9.08 46.95
N SER A 631 -0.51 8.58 45.90
CA SER A 631 -1.92 8.18 46.01
C SER A 631 -1.99 6.86 46.76
N ASP A 632 -2.55 6.88 47.97
CA ASP A 632 -2.87 5.67 48.70
C ASP A 632 -3.81 4.79 47.86
N GLY A 633 -3.42 3.54 47.68
CA GLY A 633 -4.26 2.50 47.09
C GLY A 633 -3.58 1.50 46.15
N ALA A 634 -2.44 1.84 45.51
CA ALA A 634 -1.85 0.95 44.48
C ALA A 634 -0.31 0.88 44.42
N GLY A 635 0.44 1.58 45.28
CA GLY A 635 1.90 1.55 45.25
C GLY A 635 2.53 2.22 44.02
N LEU A 636 1.85 3.19 43.40
CA LEU A 636 2.38 4.01 42.31
C LEU A 636 2.90 5.34 42.85
N LYS A 637 4.20 5.60 42.72
CA LYS A 637 4.83 6.88 43.10
C LYS A 637 4.93 7.77 41.86
N VAL A 638 4.17 8.87 41.83
CA VAL A 638 4.20 9.82 40.71
C VAL A 638 4.81 11.15 41.15
N THR A 639 5.92 11.57 40.54
CA THR A 639 6.56 12.86 40.79
C THR A 639 6.29 13.83 39.64
N TRP A 640 5.80 15.02 39.94
CA TRP A 640 5.41 16.03 38.95
C TRP A 640 6.42 17.17 38.87
N TYR A 641 6.91 17.44 37.66
CA TYR A 641 7.81 18.53 37.33
C TYR A 641 7.12 19.47 36.33
N CYS A 642 6.49 20.53 36.84
CA CYS A 642 5.81 21.51 36.01
C CYS A 642 6.75 22.67 35.65
N HIS A 643 6.76 23.09 34.38
CA HIS A 643 7.56 24.21 33.88
C HIS A 643 6.70 25.18 33.08
N CYS A 644 6.90 26.49 33.29
CA CYS A 644 6.26 27.56 32.54
C CYS A 644 7.32 28.35 31.77
N SER A 645 7.35 28.18 30.44
CA SER A 645 8.46 28.65 29.61
C SER A 645 8.55 30.17 29.46
N GLU A 646 7.43 30.88 29.60
CA GLU A 646 7.39 32.35 29.48
C GLU A 646 7.53 33.06 30.84
N GLU A 647 7.49 32.31 31.94
CA GLU A 647 7.67 32.85 33.28
C GLU A 647 9.14 33.06 33.60
N LYS A 648 9.43 34.09 34.41
CA LYS A 648 10.80 34.45 34.83
C LYS A 648 11.15 33.99 36.25
N GLN A 649 10.15 33.70 37.06
CA GLN A 649 10.31 33.26 38.45
C GLN A 649 9.39 32.08 38.73
N ASP A 650 9.85 31.19 39.60
CA ASP A 650 9.07 30.04 40.08
C ASP A 650 7.81 30.54 40.79
N GLY A 651 6.74 29.74 40.73
CA GLY A 651 5.45 30.14 41.28
C GLY A 651 4.49 28.98 41.45
N TYR A 652 3.24 29.33 41.74
CA TYR A 652 2.17 28.37 42.01
C TYR A 652 0.88 28.82 41.33
N VAL A 653 0.08 27.86 40.86
CA VAL A 653 -1.26 28.12 40.34
C VAL A 653 -2.31 27.38 41.18
N PRO A 654 -3.37 28.04 41.67
CA PRO A 654 -4.40 27.40 42.46
C PRO A 654 -5.34 26.56 41.59
N ARG A 655 -5.61 25.33 42.01
CA ARG A 655 -6.61 24.42 41.43
C ARG A 655 -7.99 24.71 42.00
N ALA A 656 -9.03 24.29 41.30
CA ALA A 656 -10.41 24.46 41.76
C ALA A 656 -10.73 23.72 43.08
N ASN A 657 -9.97 22.67 43.41
CA ASN A 657 -10.09 21.89 44.64
C ASN A 657 -9.32 22.52 45.84
N GLY A 658 -8.66 23.66 45.66
CA GLY A 658 -7.88 24.35 46.69
C GLY A 658 -6.42 23.89 46.81
N GLU A 659 -6.00 22.85 46.10
CA GLU A 659 -4.58 22.49 45.97
C GLU A 659 -3.83 23.54 45.12
N GLN A 660 -2.52 23.65 45.29
CA GLN A 660 -1.68 24.53 44.47
C GLN A 660 -0.71 23.69 43.65
N ILE A 661 -0.57 23.95 42.35
CA ILE A 661 0.44 23.32 41.49
C ILE A 661 1.66 24.25 41.43
N GLY A 662 2.79 23.80 41.99
CA GLY A 662 4.07 24.50 41.85
C GLY A 662 4.68 24.31 40.46
N TYR A 663 5.25 25.39 39.91
CA TYR A 663 5.95 25.37 38.63
C TYR A 663 7.31 26.07 38.71
N ARG A 664 8.25 25.62 37.87
CA ARG A 664 9.51 26.32 37.62
C ARG A 664 9.42 27.23 36.42
N ALA A 665 10.08 28.37 36.50
CA ALA A 665 10.21 29.30 35.38
C ALA A 665 11.24 28.81 34.35
N GLY A 666 10.92 29.02 33.07
CA GLY A 666 11.80 28.76 31.94
C GLY A 666 11.58 27.42 31.25
N ILE A 667 12.42 27.15 30.26
CA ILE A 667 12.38 25.94 29.45
C ILE A 667 13.12 24.82 30.21
N PRO A 668 12.53 23.62 30.38
CA PRO A 668 13.19 22.53 31.07
C PRO A 668 14.42 22.03 30.29
N VAL A 669 15.51 21.77 31.01
CA VAL A 669 16.70 21.11 30.46
C VAL A 669 16.48 19.60 30.49
N LEU A 670 16.13 19.01 29.34
CA LEU A 670 15.72 17.59 29.29
C LEU A 670 16.84 16.61 29.71
N ASP A 671 18.11 16.97 29.57
CA ASP A 671 19.26 16.17 30.00
C ASP A 671 19.32 15.96 31.54
N GLU A 672 18.64 16.80 32.34
CA GLU A 672 18.51 16.63 33.79
C GLU A 672 17.48 15.54 34.17
N TYR A 673 16.51 15.31 33.28
CA TYR A 673 15.40 14.39 33.49
C TYR A 673 15.63 13.04 32.80
N ILE A 674 16.34 13.05 31.66
CA ILE A 674 16.69 11.87 30.88
C ILE A 674 18.20 11.66 30.97
N ASN A 675 18.65 11.12 32.10
CA ASN A 675 20.06 10.90 32.40
C ASN A 675 20.32 9.49 32.96
N SER A 676 21.34 8.83 32.43
CA SER A 676 21.82 7.53 32.92
C SER A 676 22.34 7.57 34.36
N SER A 677 22.95 8.68 34.80
CA SER A 677 23.47 8.83 36.17
C SER A 677 22.36 8.83 37.22
N ARG A 678 21.22 9.44 36.90
CA ARG A 678 20.04 9.53 37.76
C ARG A 678 19.37 8.19 38.01
N TYR A 679 19.46 7.26 37.05
CA TYR A 679 18.76 5.97 37.08
C TYR A 679 19.72 4.78 36.95
N MET A 680 20.93 4.90 37.50
CA MET A 680 21.95 3.85 37.41
C MET A 680 21.41 2.48 37.84
N GLY A 681 21.60 1.47 36.97
CA GLY A 681 21.18 0.08 37.23
C GLY A 681 19.68 -0.19 37.11
N ARG A 682 18.85 0.81 36.80
CA ARG A 682 17.39 0.66 36.66
C ARG A 682 16.99 0.55 35.20
N LYS A 683 15.92 -0.20 34.91
CA LYS A 683 15.30 -0.21 33.58
C LYS A 683 14.40 1.01 33.44
N VAL A 684 14.70 1.87 32.46
CA VAL A 684 13.99 3.13 32.23
C VAL A 684 13.30 3.11 30.87
N ALA A 685 12.06 3.57 30.85
CA ALA A 685 11.32 3.88 29.63
C ALA A 685 10.94 5.37 29.60
N VAL A 686 10.97 5.98 28.42
CA VAL A 686 10.62 7.38 28.19
C VAL A 686 9.43 7.45 27.25
N LEU A 687 8.34 8.10 27.68
CA LEU A 687 7.17 8.39 26.85
C LEU A 687 7.09 9.90 26.62
N ALA A 688 7.02 10.34 25.36
CA ALA A 688 6.98 11.77 25.03
C ALA A 688 5.78 12.14 24.15
N CYS A 689 5.12 13.25 24.46
CA CYS A 689 4.06 13.82 23.63
C CYS A 689 4.03 15.35 23.78
N GLY A 690 4.15 16.08 22.68
CA GLY A 690 4.29 17.54 22.72
C GLY A 690 4.86 18.12 21.43
N PRO A 691 5.43 19.34 21.48
CA PRO A 691 5.97 20.01 20.31
C PRO A 691 7.16 19.24 19.69
N PRO A 692 7.40 19.38 18.37
CA PRO A 692 8.46 18.65 17.67
C PRO A 692 9.84 18.78 18.31
N THR A 693 10.26 19.98 18.71
CA THR A 693 11.61 20.18 19.29
C THR A 693 11.81 19.37 20.57
N MET A 694 10.80 19.36 21.45
CA MET A 694 10.84 18.65 22.73
C MET A 694 10.84 17.13 22.54
N THR A 695 9.95 16.61 21.68
CA THR A 695 9.84 15.17 21.47
C THR A 695 11.07 14.57 20.76
N VAL A 696 11.66 15.32 19.83
CA VAL A 696 12.90 14.94 19.14
C VAL A 696 14.11 14.97 20.07
N GLU A 697 14.21 15.98 20.93
CA GLU A 697 15.27 16.05 21.93
C GLU A 697 15.15 14.91 22.95
N ALA A 698 13.94 14.63 23.46
CA ALA A 698 13.70 13.50 24.35
C ALA A 698 14.07 12.16 23.70
N GLN A 699 13.76 11.97 22.41
CA GLN A 699 14.15 10.78 21.64
C GLN A 699 15.68 10.64 21.55
N ALA A 700 16.39 11.73 21.25
CA ALA A 700 17.85 11.72 21.16
C ALA A 700 18.52 11.40 22.51
N LEU A 701 18.04 11.99 23.60
CA LEU A 701 18.56 11.77 24.95
C LEU A 701 18.28 10.34 25.43
N ALA A 702 17.08 9.81 25.18
CA ALA A 702 16.74 8.43 25.49
C ALA A 702 17.67 7.46 24.76
N GLN A 703 17.92 7.70 23.47
CA GLN A 703 18.86 6.90 22.69
C GLN A 703 20.30 6.97 23.22
N LYS A 704 20.77 8.17 23.61
CA LYS A 704 22.09 8.38 24.23
C LYS A 704 22.23 7.63 25.54
N CYS A 705 21.16 7.56 26.34
CA CYS A 705 21.14 6.84 27.62
C CYS A 705 20.88 5.33 27.47
N GLY A 706 20.52 4.85 26.28
CA GLY A 706 20.10 3.46 26.07
C GLY A 706 18.74 3.13 26.68
N PHE A 707 17.87 4.13 26.88
CA PHE A 707 16.52 3.96 27.39
C PHE A 707 15.54 3.63 26.27
N ASP A 708 14.56 2.78 26.55
CA ASP A 708 13.49 2.52 25.59
C ASP A 708 12.59 3.75 25.47
N PHE A 709 12.18 4.07 24.25
CA PHE A 709 11.48 5.32 23.95
C PHE A 709 10.21 5.07 23.16
N HIS A 710 9.15 5.81 23.50
CA HIS A 710 7.91 5.84 22.75
C HIS A 710 7.42 7.29 22.64
N LYS A 711 7.03 7.72 21.44
CA LYS A 711 6.39 9.02 21.26
C LYS A 711 5.00 8.89 20.67
N GLU A 712 4.08 9.65 21.24
CA GLU A 712 2.73 9.84 20.70
C GLU A 712 2.72 11.17 19.96
N VAL A 713 2.49 11.12 18.64
CA VAL A 713 2.41 12.32 17.80
C VAL A 713 1.24 12.21 16.85
N PHE A 714 0.32 13.15 17.01
CA PHE A 714 -0.81 13.35 16.11
C PHE A 714 -0.35 14.23 14.95
N ASN A 715 0.36 13.61 14.00
CA ASN A 715 1.03 14.27 12.88
C ASN A 715 0.12 14.46 11.65
N TRP A 716 -1.21 14.49 11.81
CA TRP A 716 -2.17 14.50 10.70
C TRP A 716 -2.69 15.87 10.33
#